data_AF-A0A2D9BA11-F1
#
_entry.id   AF-A0A2D9BA11-F1
#
_cell.length_a   1.000
_cell.length_b   1.000
_cell.length_c   1.000
_cell.angle_alpha   90.00
_cell.angle_beta   90.00
_cell.angle_gamma   90.00
#
_symmetry.space_group_name_H-M   'P 1'
#
loop_
_entity.id
_entity.type
_entity.pdbx_description
1 polymer ?
#
loop_
_entity_poly.entity_id
_entity_poly.type
_entity_poly.pdbx_seq_one_letter_code
_entity_poly.pdbx_strand_id
1 'polypeptide(L)'
;MKNLLLFTAIALASPAIFAQSDLYVQPNGSNSSYVFVKDQIIYVEDDINLQANPTGDEEASIYLRDGAQLIQGASGAANSGNGSISIYQESYGDSWDYNFWCSPVGNINGTGNRSFGYVRLNDSIGGYGAGDSRNYTAANQAILTASLNGVETPLTISRRWFYRWNPTTQRWVGIGAGNNVAPGEGFIMKGVGTTNHTQRYDFRGRANNGDLTLTTQVGVPFTDGLTYNFTLAGNPYPSAINLYRVATDPDNTEIDSFRYWDEDITINSHNYIHNIGGYATWIPGPNENDPGTYTVATYLNYDNSGNPTGSSGFSGLSYERLNAPVGQGFMIVANAAGSITIKNSHRKYVKEGAANYSQFRNAETAGPSSGGVSTGDPSGIPADTKPQIRIHTYFGENSHFRDMVLLFNDESTDGYDRLKDARHPMDAAVAEAYFTIQGNSVEEKQNLVIQTVPYTGHDKMVPISFKLNQQTTFAVKGVEEINVPYGKVYLYDSLNQTYEEIGDGNQAFQTLPAGVYEDRFFIAFRGDNPVGDDELAANDVPDGYAPTRDSEDTVTKEMILQNVNFFQNNTQKQLEVLNPEGYDIKTVNIFDMTGKLVINEANLGTNNRFSFPTHNLSEGVYLVKLTTVDDITADYKITVFNK
;
A
#
# COMPACT_ATOMS: atom_id res chain seq x y z
N MET A 1 31.90 90.13 2.01
CA MET A 1 30.95 89.70 3.06
C MET A 1 30.64 88.23 2.86
N LYS A 2 30.76 87.48 3.96
CA LYS A 2 30.24 86.14 4.24
C LYS A 2 31.01 84.94 3.66
N ASN A 3 31.66 84.28 4.62
CA ASN A 3 32.35 83.00 4.57
C ASN A 3 31.37 81.83 4.39
N LEU A 4 31.90 80.76 3.78
CA LEU A 4 31.44 79.38 3.88
C LEU A 4 31.07 79.00 5.33
N LEU A 5 30.00 78.22 5.49
CA LEU A 5 29.94 77.12 6.46
C LEU A 5 29.04 76.01 5.87
N LEU A 6 29.70 74.92 5.53
CA LEU A 6 29.16 73.62 5.14
C LEU A 6 28.50 73.01 6.39
N PHE A 7 27.19 72.80 6.39
CA PHE A 7 26.54 71.93 7.39
C PHE A 7 26.30 70.57 6.76
N THR A 8 27.18 69.63 7.11
CA THR A 8 27.02 68.19 6.87
C THR A 8 25.85 67.70 7.73
N ALA A 9 24.70 67.43 7.11
CA ALA A 9 23.64 66.66 7.74
C ALA A 9 24.06 65.18 7.71
N ILE A 10 24.59 64.68 8.83
CA ILE A 10 24.73 63.23 9.06
C ILE A 10 23.31 62.70 9.30
N ALA A 11 22.68 62.19 8.23
CA ALA A 11 21.55 61.29 8.37
C ALA A 11 22.11 59.97 8.91
N LEU A 12 21.95 59.75 10.22
CA LEU A 12 22.00 58.42 10.83
C LEU A 12 20.82 57.62 10.25
N ALA A 13 21.01 57.04 9.06
CA ALA A 13 20.17 55.96 8.59
C ALA A 13 20.60 54.71 9.37
N SER A 14 19.98 54.49 10.53
CA SER A 14 19.89 53.14 11.08
C SER A 14 19.09 52.30 10.09
N PRO A 15 19.61 51.20 9.52
CA PRO A 15 18.77 50.22 8.88
C PRO A 15 18.05 49.47 10.00
N ALA A 16 16.91 50.00 10.46
CA ALA A 16 15.94 49.18 11.14
C ALA A 16 15.37 48.24 10.06
N ILE A 17 16.05 47.11 9.84
CA ILE A 17 15.47 45.97 9.14
C ILE A 17 14.37 45.47 10.07
N PHE A 18 13.16 45.99 9.87
CA PHE A 18 11.97 45.34 10.44
C PHE A 18 11.82 44.04 9.65
N ALA A 19 12.22 42.92 10.27
CA ALA A 19 11.79 41.60 9.82
C ALA A 19 10.25 41.59 9.94
N GLN A 20 9.56 41.83 8.83
CA GLN A 20 8.11 41.79 8.78
C GLN A 20 7.73 40.36 8.41
N SER A 21 7.12 39.65 9.37
CA SER A 21 6.52 38.34 9.09
C SER A 21 5.40 38.49 8.07
N ASP A 22 5.25 37.52 7.18
CA ASP A 22 4.24 37.55 6.13
C ASP A 22 2.81 37.50 6.70
N LEU A 23 2.61 36.77 7.80
CA LEU A 23 1.37 36.82 8.59
C LEU A 23 1.64 37.19 10.04
N TYR A 24 1.08 38.32 10.48
CA TYR A 24 1.13 38.78 11.87
C TYR A 24 -0.28 38.96 12.45
N VAL A 25 -0.54 38.35 13.61
CA VAL A 25 -1.82 38.50 14.33
C VAL A 25 -1.55 38.86 15.78
N GLN A 26 -2.15 39.94 16.27
CA GLN A 26 -2.03 40.38 17.66
C GLN A 26 -3.33 40.94 18.21
N PRO A 27 -3.57 40.85 19.54
CA PRO A 27 -4.71 41.48 20.19
C PRO A 27 -4.68 43.01 20.03
N ASN A 28 -5.85 43.63 20.12
CA ASN A 28 -5.99 45.08 20.16
C ASN A 28 -6.17 45.54 21.61
N GLY A 29 -5.05 45.75 22.30
CA GLY A 29 -5.05 46.07 23.73
C GLY A 29 -5.58 44.90 24.56
N SER A 30 -6.69 45.11 25.28
CA SER A 30 -7.35 44.06 26.07
C SER A 30 -8.42 43.28 25.29
N ASN A 31 -8.61 43.58 24.00
CA ASN A 31 -9.57 42.87 23.15
C ASN A 31 -8.86 41.82 22.32
N SER A 32 -9.43 40.62 22.26
CA SER A 32 -8.99 39.55 21.36
C SER A 32 -9.08 39.99 19.90
N SER A 33 -8.13 39.53 19.09
CA SER A 33 -8.13 39.67 17.65
C SER A 33 -7.59 38.38 17.05
N TYR A 34 -8.35 37.78 16.13
CA TYR A 34 -8.02 36.48 15.55
C TYR A 34 -8.50 36.39 14.10
N VAL A 35 -7.88 35.47 13.37
CA VAL A 35 -8.32 35.08 12.03
C VAL A 35 -9.19 33.83 12.16
N PHE A 36 -10.43 33.89 11.69
CA PHE A 36 -11.33 32.73 11.68
C PHE A 36 -11.53 32.26 10.25
N VAL A 37 -11.14 31.02 9.97
CA VAL A 37 -11.20 30.42 8.63
C VAL A 37 -12.01 29.16 8.67
N LYS A 38 -12.95 29.08 7.75
CA LYS A 38 -13.90 27.99 7.62
C LYS A 38 -13.90 27.51 6.18
N ASP A 39 -13.70 26.21 5.98
CA ASP A 39 -13.79 25.56 4.67
C ASP A 39 -12.93 26.21 3.57
N GLN A 40 -11.79 26.77 3.95
CA GLN A 40 -10.88 27.51 3.08
C GLN A 40 -9.42 27.31 3.49
N ILE A 41 -8.51 27.67 2.61
CA ILE A 41 -7.07 27.66 2.87
C ILE A 41 -6.58 29.06 3.28
N ILE A 42 -5.69 29.10 4.27
CA ILE A 42 -4.74 30.21 4.45
C ILE A 42 -3.41 29.77 3.83
N TYR A 43 -2.89 30.58 2.91
CA TYR A 43 -1.55 30.42 2.37
C TYR A 43 -0.66 31.55 2.87
N VAL A 44 0.52 31.22 3.39
CA VAL A 44 1.53 32.17 3.86
C VAL A 44 2.85 31.80 3.20
N GLU A 45 3.54 32.75 2.58
CA GLU A 45 4.78 32.45 1.84
C GLU A 45 5.99 32.29 2.78
N ASP A 46 6.04 33.07 3.86
CA ASP A 46 7.16 33.13 4.80
C ASP A 46 6.78 32.72 6.24
N ASP A 47 7.29 33.40 7.27
CA ASP A 47 7.00 33.10 8.67
C ASP A 47 5.65 33.68 9.15
N ILE A 48 5.10 33.00 10.15
CA ILE A 48 3.93 33.43 10.90
C ILE A 48 4.38 33.87 12.29
N ASN A 49 3.96 35.05 12.71
CA ASN A 49 4.19 35.57 14.06
C ASN A 49 2.84 35.86 14.75
N LEU A 50 2.54 35.10 15.81
CA LEU A 50 1.27 35.18 16.52
C LEU A 50 1.50 35.70 17.93
N GLN A 51 0.70 36.67 18.37
CA GLN A 51 0.63 37.07 19.77
C GLN A 51 -0.61 36.46 20.43
N ALA A 52 -0.45 35.99 21.66
CA ALA A 52 -1.54 35.42 22.44
C ALA A 52 -2.65 36.45 22.70
N ASN A 53 -3.90 36.03 22.52
CA ASN A 53 -5.04 36.80 22.95
C ASN A 53 -5.22 36.72 24.48
N PRO A 54 -6.00 37.63 25.09
CA PRO A 54 -6.39 37.51 26.49
C PRO A 54 -7.03 36.15 26.81
N THR A 55 -6.83 35.68 28.04
CA THR A 55 -7.43 34.42 28.52
C THR A 55 -8.95 34.44 28.39
N GLY A 56 -9.52 33.35 27.85
CA GLY A 56 -10.95 33.23 27.59
C GLY A 56 -11.27 32.42 26.34
N ASP A 57 -12.46 32.65 25.78
CA ASP A 57 -13.01 31.87 24.67
C ASP A 57 -12.30 32.13 23.31
N GLU A 58 -11.42 33.12 23.22
CA GLU A 58 -10.82 33.61 21.97
C GLU A 58 -9.28 33.61 22.01
N GLU A 59 -8.69 32.72 22.83
CA GLU A 59 -7.24 32.67 23.09
C GLU A 59 -6.36 32.38 21.86
N ALA A 60 -6.84 31.60 20.89
CA ALA A 60 -6.06 31.31 19.70
C ALA A 60 -6.07 32.49 18.73
N SER A 61 -4.96 32.70 18.02
CA SER A 61 -4.79 33.79 17.06
C SER A 61 -5.35 33.42 15.68
N ILE A 62 -5.43 32.12 15.37
CA ILE A 62 -6.02 31.60 14.14
C ILE A 62 -6.90 30.39 14.46
N TYR A 63 -8.11 30.35 13.92
CA TYR A 63 -9.06 29.26 14.06
C TYR A 63 -9.33 28.63 12.69
N LEU A 64 -9.06 27.32 12.56
CA LEU A 64 -9.28 26.53 11.34
C LEU A 64 -10.46 25.57 11.57
N ARG A 65 -11.55 25.75 10.83
CA ARG A 65 -12.82 25.02 10.99
C ARG A 65 -13.32 24.43 9.69
N ASP A 66 -14.13 23.37 9.79
CA ASP A 66 -14.79 22.69 8.67
C ASP A 66 -13.84 22.40 7.50
N GLY A 67 -12.71 21.73 7.78
CA GLY A 67 -11.71 21.38 6.76
C GLY A 67 -10.80 22.53 6.31
N ALA A 68 -10.82 23.68 6.99
CA ALA A 68 -9.85 24.73 6.76
C ALA A 68 -8.42 24.29 7.10
N GLN A 69 -7.45 24.80 6.34
CA GLN A 69 -6.04 24.41 6.46
C GLN A 69 -5.12 25.63 6.34
N LEU A 70 -3.92 25.48 6.90
CA LEU A 70 -2.84 26.46 6.81
C LEU A 70 -1.66 25.82 6.08
N ILE A 71 -1.31 26.38 4.91
CA ILE A 71 -0.14 25.98 4.13
C ILE A 71 0.87 27.11 4.15
N GLN A 72 2.11 26.76 4.48
CA GLN A 72 3.25 27.67 4.37
C GLN A 72 4.11 27.31 3.16
N GLY A 73 4.62 28.34 2.48
CA GLY A 73 5.46 28.24 1.29
C GLY A 73 6.83 27.60 1.55
N ALA A 74 7.67 27.56 0.53
CA ALA A 74 8.93 26.82 0.54
C ALA A 74 10.07 27.48 1.35
N SER A 75 9.85 28.69 1.89
CA SER A 75 10.85 29.48 2.63
C SER A 75 11.44 28.76 3.86
N GLY A 76 10.69 27.82 4.45
CA GLY A 76 11.08 27.11 5.68
C GLY A 76 11.24 28.04 6.90
N ALA A 77 10.76 29.28 6.82
CA ALA A 77 11.01 30.27 7.84
C ALA A 77 10.34 29.94 9.18
N ALA A 78 11.02 30.34 10.25
CA ALA A 78 10.69 29.88 11.59
C ALA A 78 9.55 30.71 12.20
N ASN A 79 8.37 30.10 12.34
CA ASN A 79 7.23 30.70 13.04
C ASN A 79 7.61 31.16 14.46
N SER A 80 7.04 32.28 14.89
CA SER A 80 7.42 32.96 16.15
C SER A 80 6.21 33.50 16.92
N GLY A 81 6.47 34.16 18.05
CA GLY A 81 5.44 34.70 18.95
C GLY A 81 4.86 33.68 19.94
N ASN A 82 4.00 34.14 20.84
CA ASN A 82 3.40 33.33 21.91
C ASN A 82 1.92 32.97 21.68
N GLY A 83 1.34 33.36 20.54
CA GLY A 83 0.00 32.97 20.11
C GLY A 83 -0.04 31.55 19.55
N SER A 84 -1.25 31.05 19.30
CA SER A 84 -1.48 29.70 18.79
C SER A 84 -2.43 29.69 17.60
N ILE A 85 -2.30 28.68 16.74
CA ILE A 85 -3.38 28.24 15.87
C ILE A 85 -4.24 27.22 16.63
N SER A 86 -5.51 27.10 16.25
CA SER A 86 -6.45 26.09 16.70
C SER A 86 -6.99 25.33 15.49
N ILE A 87 -6.79 24.01 15.46
CA ILE A 87 -7.27 23.13 14.38
C ILE A 87 -7.91 21.87 14.97
N TYR A 88 -9.09 21.53 14.45
CA TYR A 88 -9.80 20.32 14.85
C TYR A 88 -9.32 19.09 14.10
N GLN A 89 -9.24 17.97 14.81
CA GLN A 89 -9.26 16.63 14.23
C GLN A 89 -10.13 15.73 15.10
N GLU A 90 -10.96 14.91 14.47
CA GLU A 90 -11.79 13.88 15.07
C GLU A 90 -10.99 12.58 15.17
N SER A 91 -11.21 11.82 16.24
CA SER A 91 -10.78 10.44 16.33
C SER A 91 -11.95 9.48 16.18
N TYR A 92 -11.65 8.25 15.77
CA TYR A 92 -12.57 7.13 15.91
C TYR A 92 -11.94 6.01 16.72
N GLY A 93 -12.13 6.08 18.03
CA GLY A 93 -11.71 5.12 19.02
C GLY A 93 -12.13 5.56 20.41
N ASP A 94 -12.49 4.62 21.27
CA ASP A 94 -12.95 4.91 22.61
C ASP A 94 -11.83 4.67 23.66
N SER A 95 -12.20 4.54 24.94
CA SER A 95 -11.24 4.30 26.02
C SER A 95 -10.39 3.02 25.87
N TRP A 96 -10.77 2.11 24.97
CA TRP A 96 -10.09 0.83 24.72
C TRP A 96 -9.31 0.81 23.40
N ASP A 97 -9.56 1.74 22.49
CA ASP A 97 -8.95 1.74 21.15
C ASP A 97 -7.83 2.77 21.01
N TYR A 98 -6.69 2.35 20.46
CA TYR A 98 -5.62 3.21 20.03
C TYR A 98 -5.94 3.96 18.73
N ASN A 99 -5.53 5.22 18.70
CA ASN A 99 -5.37 6.00 17.49
C ASN A 99 -3.90 6.39 17.31
N PHE A 100 -3.46 6.45 16.06
CA PHE A 100 -2.12 6.86 15.66
C PHE A 100 -2.17 8.31 15.18
N TRP A 101 -1.32 9.14 15.77
CA TRP A 101 -1.35 10.58 15.60
C TRP A 101 0.01 11.14 15.21
N CYS A 102 0.03 12.32 14.60
CA CYS A 102 1.18 13.21 14.54
C CYS A 102 0.69 14.64 14.75
N SER A 103 1.37 15.45 15.57
CA SER A 103 0.84 16.77 15.90
C SER A 103 1.09 17.79 14.80
N PRO A 104 0.06 18.54 14.33
CA PRO A 104 0.23 19.68 13.43
C PRO A 104 0.88 20.90 14.10
N VAL A 105 0.96 20.88 15.43
CA VAL A 105 1.42 22.01 16.26
C VAL A 105 2.47 21.60 17.29
N GLY A 106 3.38 22.53 17.55
CA GLY A 106 4.36 22.48 18.61
C GLY A 106 4.04 23.38 19.79
N ASN A 107 4.92 23.39 20.79
CA ASN A 107 4.84 24.35 21.88
C ASN A 107 5.25 25.78 21.46
N ILE A 108 4.65 26.77 22.12
CA ILE A 108 4.82 28.20 21.79
C ILE A 108 6.06 28.84 22.45
N ASN A 109 6.79 28.10 23.28
CA ASN A 109 7.96 28.63 23.99
C ASN A 109 9.23 28.54 23.11
N GLY A 110 9.65 29.69 22.55
CA GLY A 110 10.84 29.80 21.69
C GLY A 110 10.47 30.21 20.25
N THR A 111 11.32 29.94 19.26
CA THR A 111 11.05 30.18 17.81
C THR A 111 11.13 28.89 17.00
N GLY A 112 10.43 28.78 15.87
CA GLY A 112 10.40 27.60 15.00
C GLY A 112 9.62 26.43 15.58
N ASN A 113 9.77 25.26 14.95
CA ASN A 113 9.13 24.01 15.37
C ASN A 113 9.61 23.58 16.75
N ARG A 114 8.68 23.08 17.57
CA ARG A 114 8.97 22.65 18.93
C ARG A 114 8.19 21.40 19.28
N SER A 115 8.71 20.64 20.24
CA SER A 115 8.09 19.38 20.65
C SER A 115 6.65 19.56 21.16
N PHE A 116 5.81 18.62 20.77
CA PHE A 116 4.42 18.46 21.21
C PHE A 116 4.33 17.80 22.59
N GLY A 117 3.21 18.06 23.28
CA GLY A 117 2.81 17.45 24.55
C GLY A 117 1.32 17.68 24.79
N TYR A 118 0.71 16.94 25.72
CA TYR A 118 -0.75 16.84 25.88
C TYR A 118 -1.49 18.18 26.07
N VAL A 119 -0.83 19.21 26.63
CA VAL A 119 -1.35 20.57 26.86
C VAL A 119 -1.84 21.25 25.56
N ARG A 120 -1.50 20.69 24.40
CA ARG A 120 -1.89 21.18 23.06
C ARG A 120 -3.19 20.55 22.62
N LEU A 121 -3.68 19.53 23.31
CA LEU A 121 -4.98 18.92 23.10
C LEU A 121 -5.99 19.62 23.99
N ASN A 122 -7.10 20.06 23.39
CA ASN A 122 -8.17 20.76 24.08
C ASN A 122 -9.51 20.15 23.66
N ASP A 123 -10.48 20.23 24.57
CA ASP A 123 -11.88 19.90 24.34
C ASP A 123 -12.61 21.14 23.85
N SER A 124 -13.22 21.08 22.66
CA SER A 124 -13.98 22.21 22.14
C SER A 124 -15.24 22.45 22.96
N ILE A 125 -15.40 23.63 23.54
CA ILE A 125 -16.58 23.99 24.34
C ILE A 125 -17.67 24.48 23.38
N GLY A 126 -18.41 23.53 22.80
CA GLY A 126 -19.51 23.76 21.87
C GLY A 126 -20.03 22.42 21.38
N GLY A 127 -21.15 21.98 21.95
CA GLY A 127 -21.57 20.58 21.94
C GLY A 127 -21.71 19.94 20.56
N TYR A 128 -21.32 18.67 20.48
CA TYR A 128 -21.78 17.74 19.46
C TYR A 128 -23.28 17.53 19.64
N GLY A 129 -24.09 18.29 18.89
CA GLY A 129 -25.55 18.22 18.97
C GLY A 129 -26.24 19.35 18.20
N ALA A 130 -27.27 19.01 17.43
CA ALA A 130 -28.08 19.99 16.71
C ALA A 130 -28.91 20.83 17.70
N GLY A 131 -28.40 21.99 18.11
CA GLY A 131 -29.21 22.96 18.88
C GLY A 131 -28.45 23.96 19.75
N ASP A 132 -27.16 23.77 20.02
CA ASP A 132 -26.41 24.71 20.87
C ASP A 132 -25.74 25.82 20.05
N SER A 133 -25.70 27.04 20.59
CA SER A 133 -25.03 28.18 19.99
C SER A 133 -23.54 27.87 19.88
N ARG A 134 -23.08 27.51 18.68
CA ARG A 134 -21.75 26.96 18.41
C ARG A 134 -20.66 27.99 18.75
N ASN A 135 -20.08 27.88 19.94
CA ASN A 135 -18.84 28.58 20.24
C ASN A 135 -17.68 27.79 19.61
N TYR A 136 -17.29 28.22 18.42
CA TYR A 136 -16.22 27.57 17.65
C TYR A 136 -14.82 27.97 18.11
N THR A 137 -14.69 28.87 19.08
CA THR A 137 -13.40 29.42 19.51
C THR A 137 -13.04 28.99 20.93
N ALA A 138 -14.03 28.68 21.79
CA ALA A 138 -13.80 28.23 23.15
C ALA A 138 -13.32 26.78 23.22
N ALA A 139 -12.35 26.51 24.08
CA ALA A 139 -11.94 25.14 24.43
C ALA A 139 -11.37 25.07 25.85
N ASN A 140 -11.48 23.90 26.47
CA ASN A 140 -10.81 23.59 27.73
C ASN A 140 -9.59 22.72 27.44
N GLN A 141 -8.44 23.04 28.02
CA GLN A 141 -7.25 22.21 27.91
C GLN A 141 -7.48 20.82 28.51
N ALA A 142 -7.00 19.78 27.81
CA ALA A 142 -7.06 18.41 28.29
C ALA A 142 -6.24 18.22 29.57
N ILE A 143 -6.69 17.30 30.43
CA ILE A 143 -6.02 16.97 31.70
C ILE A 143 -5.45 15.55 31.62
N LEU A 144 -4.24 15.31 32.13
CA LEU A 144 -3.73 13.94 32.26
C LEU A 144 -4.24 13.22 33.50
N THR A 145 -4.86 12.06 33.30
CA THR A 145 -5.28 11.16 34.38
C THR A 145 -4.33 9.97 34.54
N ALA A 146 -4.31 9.39 35.75
CA ALA A 146 -3.63 8.12 36.06
C ALA A 146 -4.58 6.91 35.97
N SER A 147 -5.87 7.16 35.82
CA SER A 147 -6.89 6.14 35.55
C SER A 147 -6.57 5.39 34.27
N LEU A 148 -7.15 4.19 34.12
CA LEU A 148 -7.06 3.46 32.85
C LEU A 148 -7.75 4.26 31.74
N ASN A 149 -8.94 4.80 32.02
CA ASN A 149 -9.75 5.50 31.03
C ASN A 149 -9.62 7.02 31.17
N GLY A 150 -9.63 7.67 30.01
CA GLY A 150 -9.96 9.08 29.89
C GLY A 150 -11.49 9.29 29.85
N VAL A 151 -11.92 10.54 29.87
CA VAL A 151 -13.33 10.93 29.73
C VAL A 151 -13.42 12.09 28.76
N GLU A 152 -14.54 12.21 28.04
CA GLU A 152 -14.77 13.23 27.00
C GLU A 152 -14.92 14.63 27.61
N THR A 153 -15.68 14.78 28.71
CA THR A 153 -16.00 16.10 29.28
C THR A 153 -15.95 16.10 30.82
N PRO A 154 -15.09 16.93 31.45
CA PRO A 154 -13.97 17.64 30.83
C PRO A 154 -12.96 16.63 30.26
N LEU A 155 -12.35 16.92 29.10
CA LEU A 155 -11.43 15.99 28.46
C LEU A 155 -10.27 15.60 29.36
N THR A 156 -10.19 14.30 29.67
CA THR A 156 -9.03 13.72 30.35
C THR A 156 -8.40 12.64 29.47
N ILE A 157 -7.08 12.65 29.40
CA ILE A 157 -6.28 11.69 28.63
C ILE A 157 -5.53 10.79 29.59
N SER A 158 -5.65 9.48 29.41
CA SER A 158 -4.93 8.51 30.24
C SER A 158 -3.45 8.50 29.90
N ARG A 159 -2.60 8.84 30.88
CA ARG A 159 -1.14 8.75 30.71
C ARG A 159 -0.65 7.32 30.54
N ARG A 160 -1.48 6.31 30.87
CA ARG A 160 -1.14 4.89 30.78
C ARG A 160 -1.10 4.38 29.35
N TRP A 161 -1.72 5.09 28.41
CA TRP A 161 -1.83 4.68 27.01
C TRP A 161 -1.23 5.69 26.05
N PHE A 162 -0.43 6.65 26.55
CA PHE A 162 0.09 7.75 25.76
C PHE A 162 1.60 7.58 25.51
N TYR A 163 1.95 7.12 24.31
CA TYR A 163 3.30 6.67 23.96
C TYR A 163 3.79 7.21 22.63
N ARG A 164 5.11 7.26 22.48
CA ARG A 164 5.80 7.43 21.19
C ARG A 164 6.77 6.28 20.96
N TRP A 165 7.14 6.05 19.71
CA TRP A 165 8.23 5.14 19.38
C TRP A 165 9.57 5.85 19.56
N ASN A 166 10.54 5.18 20.18
CA ASN A 166 11.93 5.63 20.16
C ASN A 166 12.72 4.75 19.16
N PRO A 167 13.10 5.29 17.99
CA PRO A 167 13.79 4.52 16.96
C PRO A 167 15.20 4.10 17.36
N THR A 168 15.86 4.82 18.28
CA THR A 168 17.20 4.47 18.76
C THR A 168 17.18 3.28 19.72
N THR A 169 16.22 3.26 20.66
CA THR A 169 16.11 2.19 21.65
C THR A 169 15.16 1.07 21.23
N GLN A 170 14.46 1.23 20.11
CA GLN A 170 13.46 0.30 19.57
C GLN A 170 12.38 -0.06 20.61
N ARG A 171 11.85 0.95 21.31
CA ARG A 171 10.89 0.77 22.40
C ARG A 171 9.83 1.85 22.40
N TRP A 172 8.64 1.47 22.83
CA TRP A 172 7.60 2.42 23.24
C TRP A 172 8.03 3.16 24.50
N VAL A 173 7.95 4.49 24.45
CA VAL A 173 8.30 5.38 25.56
C VAL A 173 7.08 6.21 25.93
N GLY A 174 6.69 6.16 27.20
CA GLY A 174 5.58 6.95 27.70
C GLY A 174 5.89 8.45 27.60
N ILE A 175 4.95 9.22 27.06
CA ILE A 175 5.16 10.66 26.84
C ILE A 175 5.03 11.44 28.16
N GLY A 176 4.09 11.01 29.01
CA GLY A 176 3.81 11.65 30.30
C GLY A 176 3.32 13.09 30.15
N ALA A 177 3.67 13.95 31.12
CA ALA A 177 3.24 15.34 31.16
C ALA A 177 4.17 16.33 30.43
N GLY A 178 5.24 15.83 29.81
CA GLY A 178 6.26 16.66 29.15
C GLY A 178 5.97 16.95 27.68
N ASN A 179 6.84 17.74 27.07
CA ASN A 179 6.82 18.07 25.65
C ASN A 179 7.82 17.17 24.92
N ASN A 180 7.48 15.89 24.80
CA ASN A 180 8.46 14.84 24.49
C ASN A 180 8.29 14.22 23.10
N VAL A 181 7.40 14.75 22.25
CA VAL A 181 7.21 14.26 20.86
C VAL A 181 7.79 15.31 19.92
N ALA A 182 8.85 14.97 19.17
CA ALA A 182 9.44 15.92 18.24
C ALA A 182 8.50 16.18 17.04
N PRO A 183 8.61 17.32 16.35
CA PRO A 183 7.85 17.59 15.13
C PRO A 183 8.08 16.48 14.08
N GLY A 184 7.01 15.95 13.48
CA GLY A 184 7.08 14.82 12.56
C GLY A 184 7.02 13.44 13.22
N GLU A 185 7.44 13.31 14.49
CA GLU A 185 7.29 12.05 15.22
C GLU A 185 5.81 11.77 15.46
N GLY A 186 5.39 10.55 15.20
CA GLY A 186 4.06 10.09 15.56
C GLY A 186 3.99 9.65 17.03
N PHE A 187 2.77 9.58 17.53
CA PHE A 187 2.46 9.07 18.86
C PHE A 187 1.15 8.29 18.82
N ILE A 188 0.93 7.46 19.84
CA ILE A 188 -0.31 6.73 20.03
C ILE A 188 -0.96 7.16 21.34
N MET A 189 -2.29 7.21 21.33
CA MET A 189 -3.09 7.29 22.54
C MET A 189 -4.37 6.50 22.38
N LYS A 190 -4.85 5.88 23.46
CA LYS A 190 -6.24 5.43 23.48
C LYS A 190 -7.19 6.62 23.44
N GLY A 191 -8.36 6.42 22.83
CA GLY A 191 -9.43 7.40 22.83
C GLY A 191 -10.02 7.62 24.22
N VAL A 192 -11.21 8.23 24.25
CA VAL A 192 -11.93 8.59 25.47
C VAL A 192 -13.41 8.21 25.32
N GLY A 193 -14.10 8.05 26.44
CA GLY A 193 -15.52 7.67 26.41
C GLY A 193 -15.75 6.20 26.06
N THR A 194 -17.01 5.82 25.88
CA THR A 194 -17.42 4.40 25.76
C THR A 194 -18.63 4.14 24.85
N THR A 195 -19.20 5.15 24.18
CA THR A 195 -20.49 4.98 23.47
C THR A 195 -20.51 5.48 22.02
N ASN A 196 -19.72 6.49 21.66
CA ASN A 196 -19.76 7.05 20.31
C ASN A 196 -18.46 6.83 19.53
N HIS A 197 -17.39 6.33 20.16
CA HIS A 197 -16.02 6.25 19.65
C HIS A 197 -15.47 7.57 19.05
N THR A 198 -16.20 8.69 19.14
CA THR A 198 -15.84 9.96 18.50
C THR A 198 -15.45 11.00 19.53
N GLN A 199 -14.25 11.54 19.40
CA GLN A 199 -13.79 12.71 20.17
C GLN A 199 -13.17 13.73 19.22
N ARG A 200 -13.63 14.98 19.33
CA ARG A 200 -13.00 16.13 18.69
C ARG A 200 -11.83 16.62 19.53
N TYR A 201 -10.63 16.57 18.99
CA TYR A 201 -9.46 17.19 19.59
C TYR A 201 -9.19 18.54 18.93
N ASP A 202 -9.08 19.60 19.73
CA ASP A 202 -8.61 20.91 19.29
C ASP A 202 -7.11 21.04 19.58
N PHE A 203 -6.31 20.90 18.52
CA PHE A 203 -4.86 21.09 18.56
C PHE A 203 -4.55 22.59 18.60
N ARG A 204 -4.11 23.07 19.78
CA ARG A 204 -3.69 24.46 20.00
C ARG A 204 -2.20 24.59 20.26
N GLY A 205 -1.50 25.27 19.37
CA GLY A 205 -0.07 25.53 19.50
C GLY A 205 0.51 26.30 18.33
N ARG A 206 1.84 26.30 18.21
CA ARG A 206 2.50 26.90 17.05
C ARG A 206 2.45 25.95 15.87
N ALA A 207 2.00 26.41 14.71
CA ALA A 207 2.02 25.64 13.47
C ALA A 207 3.46 25.15 13.14
N ASN A 208 3.60 23.86 12.84
CA ASN A 208 4.86 23.34 12.32
C ASN A 208 5.07 23.80 10.86
N ASN A 209 6.32 24.11 10.51
CA ASN A 209 6.73 24.61 9.20
C ASN A 209 8.07 24.06 8.72
N GLY A 210 8.30 24.05 7.41
CA GLY A 210 9.57 23.67 6.81
C GLY A 210 9.84 22.18 6.91
N ASP A 211 11.08 21.80 6.61
CA ASP A 211 11.48 20.40 6.48
C ASP A 211 11.71 19.75 7.86
N LEU A 212 11.12 18.56 8.04
CA LEU A 212 11.11 17.80 9.28
C LEU A 212 11.72 16.42 9.04
N THR A 213 12.93 16.23 9.56
CA THR A 213 13.69 15.00 9.41
C THR A 213 13.49 14.07 10.61
N LEU A 214 13.18 12.81 10.32
CA LEU A 214 12.87 11.75 11.27
C LEU A 214 13.89 10.63 11.14
N THR A 215 14.41 10.16 12.26
CA THR A 215 15.32 9.00 12.26
C THR A 215 14.52 7.71 12.08
N THR A 216 14.95 6.86 11.14
CA THR A 216 14.50 5.48 11.11
C THR A 216 15.28 4.66 12.13
N GLN A 217 14.64 3.67 12.74
CA GLN A 217 15.40 2.79 13.63
C GLN A 217 16.49 2.03 12.86
N VAL A 218 17.54 1.64 13.59
CA VAL A 218 18.49 0.64 13.08
C VAL A 218 17.76 -0.69 12.96
N GLY A 219 18.10 -1.45 11.93
CA GLY A 219 17.40 -2.67 11.55
C GLY A 219 17.10 -3.66 12.67
N VAL A 220 15.87 -4.18 12.70
CA VAL A 220 15.45 -5.27 13.58
C VAL A 220 15.34 -6.55 12.75
N PRO A 221 16.05 -7.64 13.12
CA PRO A 221 15.83 -8.95 12.51
C PRO A 221 14.42 -9.45 12.81
N PHE A 222 13.69 -9.86 11.78
CA PHE A 222 12.38 -10.49 11.89
C PHE A 222 12.47 -12.01 11.73
N THR A 223 11.36 -12.69 11.99
CA THR A 223 11.21 -14.16 11.95
C THR A 223 11.34 -14.77 10.56
N ASP A 224 11.43 -13.95 9.52
CA ASP A 224 11.74 -14.31 8.12
C ASP A 224 13.23 -14.20 7.79
N GLY A 225 14.07 -13.77 8.74
CA GLY A 225 15.51 -13.55 8.53
C GLY A 225 15.84 -12.21 7.87
N LEU A 226 14.84 -11.39 7.55
CA LEU A 226 15.04 -10.05 7.00
C LEU A 226 15.16 -9.01 8.11
N THR A 227 15.76 -7.88 7.76
CA THR A 227 15.97 -6.77 8.68
C THR A 227 15.05 -5.61 8.30
N TYR A 228 14.16 -5.22 9.21
CA TYR A 228 13.19 -4.16 8.96
C TYR A 228 13.60 -2.88 9.68
N ASN A 229 13.60 -1.77 8.94
CA ASN A 229 13.74 -0.43 9.48
C ASN A 229 12.36 0.23 9.42
N PHE A 230 11.97 0.91 10.49
CA PHE A 230 10.73 1.68 10.52
C PHE A 230 10.84 2.86 11.47
N THR A 231 9.90 3.78 11.34
CA THR A 231 9.69 4.87 12.30
C THR A 231 8.21 5.18 12.43
N LEU A 232 7.78 5.61 13.61
CA LEU A 232 6.43 6.11 13.82
C LEU A 232 6.44 7.61 13.47
N ALA A 233 5.74 7.97 12.41
CA ALA A 233 5.65 9.31 11.87
C ALA A 233 4.17 9.70 11.69
N GLY A 234 3.93 10.77 10.93
CA GLY A 234 2.61 11.11 10.44
C GLY A 234 2.62 12.43 9.71
N ASN A 235 1.43 13.03 9.55
CA ASN A 235 1.29 14.38 9.04
C ASN A 235 1.58 15.43 10.12
N PRO A 236 2.70 16.18 10.04
CA PRO A 236 3.08 17.13 11.06
C PRO A 236 2.55 18.53 10.82
N TYR A 237 1.76 18.76 9.78
CA TYR A 237 1.38 20.09 9.34
C TYR A 237 -0.10 20.37 9.55
N PRO A 238 -0.49 21.64 9.72
CA PRO A 238 -1.91 22.05 9.78
C PRO A 238 -2.58 22.07 8.38
N SER A 239 -2.22 21.11 7.52
CA SER A 239 -2.74 20.87 6.19
C SER A 239 -2.56 19.40 5.83
N ALA A 240 -3.28 18.87 4.85
CA ALA A 240 -3.00 17.53 4.35
C ALA A 240 -1.62 17.44 3.68
N ILE A 241 -1.03 16.24 3.67
CA ILE A 241 0.19 15.93 2.88
C ILE A 241 -0.12 14.82 1.88
N ASN A 242 0.49 14.90 0.70
CA ASN A 242 0.38 13.88 -0.33
C ASN A 242 1.48 12.84 -0.16
N LEU A 243 1.12 11.59 0.11
CA LEU A 243 2.06 10.52 0.42
C LEU A 243 2.86 10.03 -0.78
N TYR A 244 2.35 10.17 -2.02
CA TYR A 244 3.16 9.96 -3.22
C TYR A 244 4.36 10.90 -3.20
N ARG A 245 4.14 12.21 -2.98
CA ARG A 245 5.23 13.19 -2.91
C ARG A 245 6.23 12.88 -1.79
N VAL A 246 5.76 12.40 -0.64
CA VAL A 246 6.64 11.97 0.46
C VAL A 246 7.49 10.77 0.00
N ALA A 247 6.87 9.74 -0.56
CA ALA A 247 7.53 8.49 -0.95
C ALA A 247 8.54 8.67 -2.09
N THR A 248 8.23 9.51 -3.07
CA THR A 248 9.05 9.75 -4.25
C THR A 248 10.03 10.92 -4.09
N ASP A 249 10.07 11.58 -2.93
CA ASP A 249 11.03 12.66 -2.68
C ASP A 249 12.46 12.12 -2.80
N PRO A 250 13.37 12.79 -3.53
CA PRO A 250 14.77 12.37 -3.64
C PRO A 250 15.52 12.25 -2.31
N ASP A 251 15.04 12.90 -1.23
CA ASP A 251 15.62 12.78 0.10
C ASP A 251 15.07 11.57 0.90
N ASN A 252 14.10 10.84 0.35
CA ASN A 252 13.40 9.71 1.00
C ASN A 252 13.61 8.39 0.26
N THR A 253 14.82 8.14 -0.23
CA THR A 253 15.18 6.96 -1.05
C THR A 253 14.97 5.60 -0.38
N GLU A 254 14.82 5.57 0.95
CA GLU A 254 14.71 4.36 1.74
C GLU A 254 13.28 3.87 1.95
N ILE A 255 12.25 4.71 1.72
CA ILE A 255 10.85 4.34 1.97
C ILE A 255 10.46 3.13 1.11
N ASP A 256 9.90 2.11 1.76
CA ASP A 256 9.29 0.92 1.16
C ASP A 256 7.76 1.12 1.09
N SER A 257 7.13 1.30 2.24
CA SER A 257 5.68 1.34 2.39
C SER A 257 5.23 2.11 3.63
N PHE A 258 3.94 2.39 3.71
CA PHE A 258 3.29 3.01 4.86
C PHE A 258 2.36 2.01 5.52
N ARG A 259 2.42 1.86 6.84
CA ARG A 259 1.59 0.92 7.59
C ARG A 259 0.68 1.62 8.60
N TYR A 260 -0.55 1.13 8.68
CA TYR A 260 -1.60 1.69 9.51
C TYR A 260 -2.13 0.63 10.46
N TRP A 261 -2.08 0.89 11.77
CA TRP A 261 -2.68 0.01 12.76
C TRP A 261 -4.20 0.11 12.69
N ASP A 262 -4.86 -1.04 12.71
CA ASP A 262 -6.29 -1.16 12.91
C ASP A 262 -6.56 -2.30 13.91
N GLU A 263 -7.64 -2.19 14.67
CA GLU A 263 -7.99 -3.11 15.74
C GLU A 263 -9.50 -3.26 15.89
N ASP A 264 -9.93 -4.38 16.44
CA ASP A 264 -11.34 -4.67 16.70
C ASP A 264 -11.89 -3.78 17.83
N ILE A 265 -12.55 -2.71 17.42
CA ILE A 265 -13.16 -1.72 18.31
C ILE A 265 -14.39 -2.24 19.07
N THR A 266 -14.83 -3.47 18.81
CA THR A 266 -15.93 -4.07 19.60
C THR A 266 -15.45 -4.64 20.93
N ILE A 267 -14.14 -4.66 21.17
CA ILE A 267 -13.51 -5.28 22.33
C ILE A 267 -13.10 -4.24 23.38
N ASN A 268 -13.90 -4.14 24.43
CA ASN A 268 -13.67 -3.20 25.52
C ASN A 268 -12.74 -3.78 26.60
N SER A 269 -11.43 -3.90 26.28
CA SER A 269 -10.42 -4.46 27.19
C SER A 269 -9.12 -3.64 27.24
N HIS A 270 -8.50 -3.58 28.43
CA HIS A 270 -7.13 -3.09 28.60
C HIS A 270 -6.10 -4.21 28.71
N ASN A 271 -6.56 -5.46 28.80
CA ASN A 271 -5.65 -6.59 28.86
C ASN A 271 -5.08 -6.79 27.46
N TYR A 272 -3.75 -6.74 27.39
CA TYR A 272 -3.00 -6.88 26.15
C TYR A 272 -3.39 -8.14 25.36
N ILE A 273 -3.65 -9.25 26.06
CA ILE A 273 -4.03 -10.54 25.47
C ILE A 273 -5.42 -10.56 24.80
N HIS A 274 -6.26 -9.56 25.06
CA HIS A 274 -7.56 -9.43 24.42
C HIS A 274 -7.53 -8.44 23.24
N ASN A 275 -6.40 -7.75 23.02
CA ASN A 275 -6.29 -6.86 21.88
C ASN A 275 -6.28 -7.70 20.62
N ILE A 276 -7.12 -7.31 19.67
CA ILE A 276 -7.22 -7.94 18.36
C ILE A 276 -6.96 -6.84 17.34
N GLY A 277 -5.91 -6.97 16.55
CA GLY A 277 -5.55 -5.95 15.57
C GLY A 277 -4.38 -6.36 14.69
N GLY A 278 -3.94 -5.45 13.83
CA GLY A 278 -2.83 -5.67 12.93
C GLY A 278 -2.51 -4.44 12.10
N TYR A 279 -1.52 -4.57 11.22
CA TYR A 279 -1.13 -3.50 10.31
C TYR A 279 -1.64 -3.73 8.89
N ALA A 280 -2.38 -2.76 8.38
CA ALA A 280 -2.62 -2.59 6.96
C ALA A 280 -1.37 -1.99 6.28
N THR A 281 -1.23 -2.22 4.97
CA THR A 281 -0.07 -1.74 4.19
C THR A 281 -0.54 -0.93 2.99
N TRP A 282 0.13 0.19 2.73
CA TRP A 282 -0.11 1.06 1.59
C TRP A 282 1.18 1.38 0.83
N ILE A 283 1.10 1.39 -0.50
CA ILE A 283 2.15 1.90 -1.40
C ILE A 283 1.57 2.92 -2.38
N PRO A 284 2.38 3.90 -2.84
CA PRO A 284 1.94 4.87 -3.84
C PRO A 284 1.65 4.22 -5.20
N GLY A 285 0.76 4.84 -5.96
CA GLY A 285 0.55 4.49 -7.36
C GLY A 285 1.58 5.17 -8.28
N PRO A 286 1.42 5.08 -9.62
CA PRO A 286 2.39 5.61 -10.57
C PRO A 286 2.52 7.14 -10.57
N ASN A 287 1.54 7.89 -10.05
CA ASN A 287 1.56 9.36 -10.02
C ASN A 287 0.87 9.95 -8.77
N GLU A 288 1.04 11.26 -8.57
CA GLU A 288 0.57 11.99 -7.37
C GLU A 288 -0.95 12.12 -7.19
N ASN A 289 -1.74 11.64 -8.17
CA ASN A 289 -3.20 11.62 -8.12
C ASN A 289 -3.78 10.20 -8.08
N ASP A 290 -2.94 9.16 -8.14
CA ASP A 290 -3.38 7.77 -8.00
C ASP A 290 -3.61 7.42 -6.53
N PRO A 291 -4.73 6.77 -6.16
CA PRO A 291 -5.02 6.39 -4.77
C PRO A 291 -3.96 5.45 -4.15
N GLY A 292 -3.12 4.83 -4.97
CA GLY A 292 -2.17 3.80 -4.57
C GLY A 292 -2.85 2.45 -4.39
N THR A 293 -2.17 1.55 -3.66
CA THR A 293 -2.67 0.21 -3.36
C THR A 293 -2.67 0.00 -1.86
N TYR A 294 -3.79 -0.47 -1.31
CA TYR A 294 -3.98 -0.76 0.10
C TYR A 294 -4.33 -2.24 0.31
N THR A 295 -3.69 -2.86 1.30
CA THR A 295 -4.10 -4.13 1.88
C THR A 295 -4.58 -3.93 3.30
N VAL A 296 -5.71 -4.55 3.66
CA VAL A 296 -6.33 -4.38 4.98
C VAL A 296 -5.52 -5.09 6.07
N ALA A 297 -5.66 -4.61 7.30
CA ALA A 297 -5.03 -5.23 8.45
C ALA A 297 -5.63 -6.63 8.70
N THR A 298 -4.80 -7.65 8.80
CA THR A 298 -5.21 -8.93 9.38
C THR A 298 -5.35 -8.77 10.89
N TYR A 299 -6.51 -9.11 11.45
CA TYR A 299 -6.71 -9.03 12.90
C TYR A 299 -6.24 -10.30 13.61
N LEU A 300 -5.24 -10.12 14.48
CA LEU A 300 -4.55 -11.17 15.22
C LEU A 300 -4.73 -10.97 16.73
N ASN A 301 -4.77 -12.07 17.49
CA ASN A 301 -4.62 -12.04 18.95
C ASN A 301 -3.15 -12.05 19.34
N TYR A 302 -2.84 -11.58 20.55
CA TYR A 302 -1.47 -11.51 21.07
C TYR A 302 -1.29 -12.17 22.45
N ASP A 303 -0.10 -12.72 22.73
CA ASP A 303 0.28 -13.18 24.06
C ASP A 303 0.77 -12.03 24.96
N ASN A 304 1.07 -12.32 26.22
CA ASN A 304 1.55 -11.29 27.16
C ASN A 304 2.95 -10.72 26.83
N SER A 305 3.67 -11.30 25.86
CA SER A 305 4.99 -10.86 25.40
C SER A 305 4.92 -10.03 24.12
N GLY A 306 3.74 -9.86 23.53
CA GLY A 306 3.58 -9.14 22.27
C GLY A 306 3.60 -10.01 21.03
N ASN A 307 3.66 -11.33 21.17
CA ASN A 307 3.70 -12.21 20.03
C ASN A 307 2.29 -12.54 19.56
N PRO A 308 2.04 -12.56 18.24
CA PRO A 308 0.77 -13.04 17.68
C PRO A 308 0.53 -14.51 18.09
N THR A 309 -0.72 -14.90 18.38
CA THR A 309 -1.07 -16.25 18.88
C THR A 309 -2.18 -16.98 18.11
N GLY A 310 -3.03 -16.29 17.35
CA GLY A 310 -4.13 -16.90 16.58
C GLY A 310 -5.32 -15.97 16.28
N SER A 311 -6.37 -16.48 15.63
CA SER A 311 -7.43 -15.72 14.92
C SER A 311 -8.46 -14.98 15.74
N SER A 312 -8.98 -13.91 15.12
CA SER A 312 -10.31 -13.37 15.38
C SER A 312 -11.34 -13.71 14.26
N GLY A 313 -10.88 -14.02 13.04
CA GLY A 313 -11.72 -14.21 11.86
C GLY A 313 -12.14 -12.91 11.16
N PHE A 314 -11.65 -11.77 11.63
CA PHE A 314 -11.99 -10.43 11.13
C PHE A 314 -10.79 -9.74 10.47
N SER A 315 -11.03 -8.59 9.84
CA SER A 315 -10.00 -7.68 9.33
C SER A 315 -10.33 -6.24 9.65
N GLY A 316 -9.32 -5.40 9.51
CA GLY A 316 -9.47 -3.97 9.44
C GLY A 316 -10.31 -3.51 8.26
N LEU A 317 -10.62 -2.23 8.28
CA LEU A 317 -11.36 -1.55 7.22
C LEU A 317 -10.41 -1.09 6.11
N SER A 318 -10.96 -0.91 4.91
CA SER A 318 -10.23 -0.25 3.83
C SER A 318 -10.36 1.26 3.95
N TYR A 319 -9.26 1.96 3.66
CA TYR A 319 -9.19 3.42 3.72
C TYR A 319 -8.35 3.95 2.57
N GLU A 320 -8.76 5.09 2.05
CA GLU A 320 -8.01 5.84 1.06
C GLU A 320 -6.89 6.66 1.72
N ARG A 321 -5.65 6.47 1.25
CA ARG A 321 -4.44 6.95 1.94
C ARG A 321 -3.56 7.91 1.15
N LEU A 322 -3.83 8.19 -0.13
CA LEU A 322 -2.99 9.08 -0.94
C LEU A 322 -2.67 10.41 -0.24
N ASN A 323 -3.65 11.00 0.45
CA ASN A 323 -3.44 12.22 1.21
C ASN A 323 -3.64 11.96 2.71
N ALA A 324 -2.58 12.07 3.52
CA ALA A 324 -2.72 11.96 4.97
C ALA A 324 -3.35 13.25 5.53
N PRO A 325 -4.54 13.18 6.16
CA PRO A 325 -5.19 14.35 6.74
C PRO A 325 -4.41 14.89 7.94
N VAL A 326 -4.79 16.07 8.41
CA VAL A 326 -4.18 16.71 9.58
C VAL A 326 -4.21 15.76 10.76
N GLY A 327 -3.10 15.61 11.47
CA GLY A 327 -3.10 14.78 12.68
C GLY A 327 -2.84 13.29 12.45
N GLN A 328 -2.93 12.76 11.22
CA GLN A 328 -2.83 11.32 10.95
C GLN A 328 -1.42 10.78 11.24
N GLY A 329 -1.31 9.80 12.13
CA GLY A 329 -0.08 9.04 12.37
C GLY A 329 -0.01 7.76 11.55
N PHE A 330 1.18 7.32 11.19
CA PHE A 330 1.42 6.07 10.48
C PHE A 330 2.86 5.58 10.70
N MET A 331 3.08 4.29 10.49
CA MET A 331 4.42 3.71 10.45
C MET A 331 4.98 3.87 9.04
N ILE A 332 6.21 4.35 8.90
CA ILE A 332 6.93 4.29 7.63
C ILE A 332 7.91 3.13 7.71
N VAL A 333 7.80 2.19 6.76
CA VAL A 333 8.74 1.08 6.58
C VAL A 333 9.82 1.51 5.61
N ALA A 334 11.06 1.18 5.92
CA ALA A 334 12.23 1.56 5.15
C ALA A 334 13.17 0.38 4.90
N ASN A 335 13.76 0.36 3.71
CA ASN A 335 14.69 -0.66 3.26
C ASN A 335 16.09 -0.51 3.88
N ALA A 336 16.41 0.67 4.42
CA ALA A 336 17.66 0.95 5.09
C ALA A 336 17.45 1.80 6.35
N ALA A 337 18.42 1.75 7.26
CA ALA A 337 18.51 2.73 8.34
C ALA A 337 18.94 4.09 7.75
N GLY A 338 18.42 5.19 8.29
CA GLY A 338 18.60 6.50 7.71
C GLY A 338 17.66 7.53 8.31
N SER A 339 17.18 8.43 7.46
CA SER A 339 16.37 9.55 7.88
C SER A 339 15.37 9.95 6.81
N ILE A 340 14.10 9.96 7.19
CA ILE A 340 12.99 10.37 6.32
C ILE A 340 12.68 11.83 6.58
N THR A 341 12.56 12.64 5.53
CA THR A 341 12.22 14.06 5.61
C THR A 341 10.83 14.34 5.04
N ILE A 342 9.98 14.96 5.85
CA ILE A 342 8.68 15.49 5.44
C ILE A 342 8.83 16.99 5.20
N LYS A 343 8.37 17.50 4.06
CA LYS A 343 8.65 18.86 3.58
C LYS A 343 7.39 19.67 3.32
N ASN A 344 7.53 20.99 3.28
CA ASN A 344 6.44 21.87 2.85
C ASN A 344 5.96 21.57 1.43
N SER A 345 6.84 21.11 0.53
CA SER A 345 6.47 20.70 -0.84
C SER A 345 5.53 19.49 -0.90
N HIS A 346 5.44 18.70 0.17
CA HIS A 346 4.51 17.57 0.28
C HIS A 346 3.09 18.01 0.65
N ARG A 347 2.89 19.25 1.13
CA ARG A 347 1.57 19.76 1.53
C ARG A 347 0.66 19.93 0.31
N LYS A 348 -0.62 19.61 0.49
CA LYS A 348 -1.68 19.80 -0.50
C LYS A 348 -2.94 20.23 0.22
N TYR A 349 -3.67 21.21 -0.34
CA TYR A 349 -4.99 21.53 0.20
C TYR A 349 -5.98 20.46 -0.23
N VAL A 350 -6.28 19.54 0.68
CA VAL A 350 -7.19 18.41 0.45
C VAL A 350 -8.05 18.22 1.69
N LYS A 351 -9.37 18.30 1.54
CA LYS A 351 -10.29 18.05 2.65
C LYS A 351 -10.32 16.55 2.96
N GLU A 352 -10.45 16.22 4.23
CA GLU A 352 -10.68 14.85 4.65
C GLU A 352 -12.00 14.31 4.03
N GLY A 353 -11.97 13.08 3.54
CA GLY A 353 -13.05 12.36 2.88
C GLY A 353 -12.52 11.31 1.90
N ALA A 354 -13.24 10.19 1.76
CA ALA A 354 -12.90 9.11 0.82
C ALA A 354 -12.81 9.61 -0.64
N ALA A 355 -13.73 10.50 -1.04
CA ALA A 355 -13.73 11.11 -2.39
C ALA A 355 -12.46 11.93 -2.71
N ASN A 356 -11.68 12.31 -1.69
CA ASN A 356 -10.43 13.07 -1.84
C ASN A 356 -9.20 12.21 -1.57
N TYR A 357 -9.39 10.90 -1.43
CA TYR A 357 -8.38 9.95 -1.00
C TYR A 357 -7.65 10.35 0.28
N SER A 358 -8.40 10.89 1.25
CA SER A 358 -7.86 11.42 2.50
C SER A 358 -8.71 11.02 3.69
N GLN A 359 -8.36 9.94 4.38
CA GLN A 359 -9.18 9.47 5.51
C GLN A 359 -8.36 9.34 6.79
N PHE A 360 -8.89 9.93 7.87
CA PHE A 360 -8.58 9.49 9.22
C PHE A 360 -9.46 8.27 9.56
N ARG A 361 -9.05 7.47 10.54
CA ARG A 361 -9.87 6.34 11.04
C ARG A 361 -11.28 6.85 11.38
N ASN A 362 -12.31 6.23 10.82
CA ASN A 362 -13.71 6.62 11.01
C ASN A 362 -14.67 5.41 10.91
N ALA A 363 -15.92 5.60 11.33
CA ALA A 363 -16.96 4.55 11.32
C ALA A 363 -17.44 4.18 9.90
N GLU A 364 -17.26 5.07 8.92
CA GLU A 364 -18.02 5.05 7.67
C GLU A 364 -17.54 4.02 6.65
N THR A 365 -16.49 3.25 6.93
CA THR A 365 -16.02 2.16 6.06
C THR A 365 -16.20 0.77 6.66
N ALA A 366 -17.17 0.58 7.58
CA ALA A 366 -17.46 -0.71 8.23
C ALA A 366 -17.93 -1.81 7.26
N GLY A 367 -16.99 -2.37 6.52
CA GLY A 367 -17.08 -3.61 5.78
C GLY A 367 -15.70 -3.94 5.20
N PRO A 368 -15.29 -5.23 5.13
CA PRO A 368 -14.26 -5.60 4.18
C PRO A 368 -14.77 -5.15 2.82
N SER A 369 -14.06 -4.26 2.16
CA SER A 369 -14.36 -3.91 0.79
C SER A 369 -14.17 -5.18 -0.04
N SER A 370 -15.28 -5.92 -0.22
CA SER A 370 -15.66 -6.48 -1.52
C SER A 370 -16.04 -5.33 -2.44
N GLY A 371 -15.21 -4.29 -2.45
CA GLY A 371 -15.36 -3.06 -3.21
C GLY A 371 -14.87 -3.29 -4.61
N GLY A 372 -15.40 -4.34 -5.26
CA GLY A 372 -15.48 -4.33 -6.70
C GLY A 372 -16.03 -2.97 -7.08
N VAL A 373 -15.30 -2.28 -7.95
CA VAL A 373 -15.73 -1.03 -8.57
C VAL A 373 -17.20 -1.23 -8.95
N SER A 374 -18.09 -0.58 -8.22
CA SER A 374 -19.45 -0.40 -8.69
C SER A 374 -19.31 0.33 -10.00
N THR A 375 -19.67 -0.35 -11.08
CA THR A 375 -19.87 0.28 -12.38
C THR A 375 -21.05 1.26 -12.23
N GLY A 376 -20.75 2.45 -11.70
CA GLY A 376 -21.71 3.51 -11.41
C GLY A 376 -21.88 3.83 -9.91
N ASP A 377 -20.83 4.29 -9.22
CA ASP A 377 -20.99 4.98 -7.93
C ASP A 377 -21.31 6.48 -8.16
N PRO A 378 -22.41 7.02 -7.59
CA PRO A 378 -22.70 8.47 -7.61
C PRO A 378 -21.71 9.33 -6.81
N SER A 379 -20.76 8.75 -6.09
CA SER A 379 -19.81 9.44 -5.18
C SER A 379 -18.70 10.24 -5.87
N GLY A 380 -18.51 10.06 -7.19
CA GLY A 380 -17.47 10.76 -7.94
C GLY A 380 -16.03 10.29 -7.65
N ILE A 381 -15.85 9.13 -7.00
CA ILE A 381 -14.54 8.47 -6.85
C ILE A 381 -14.07 7.98 -8.23
N PRO A 382 -12.88 8.41 -8.72
CA PRO A 382 -12.28 7.79 -9.90
C PRO A 382 -12.13 6.28 -9.70
N ALA A 383 -12.69 5.49 -10.61
CA ALA A 383 -12.54 4.03 -10.58
C ALA A 383 -11.05 3.67 -10.59
N ASP A 384 -10.64 2.73 -9.74
CA ASP A 384 -9.28 2.19 -9.83
C ASP A 384 -9.12 1.53 -11.20
N THR A 385 -8.17 2.01 -11.99
CA THR A 385 -7.92 1.51 -13.35
C THR A 385 -6.68 0.62 -13.42
N LYS A 386 -5.95 0.43 -12.31
CA LYS A 386 -4.73 -0.36 -12.30
C LYS A 386 -5.05 -1.84 -12.59
N PRO A 387 -4.43 -2.47 -13.60
CA PRO A 387 -4.52 -3.91 -13.81
C PRO A 387 -4.06 -4.66 -12.55
N GLN A 388 -4.98 -5.38 -11.90
CA GLN A 388 -4.66 -6.09 -10.65
C GLN A 388 -5.60 -7.25 -10.38
N ILE A 389 -5.12 -8.17 -9.54
CA ILE A 389 -5.92 -9.15 -8.82
C ILE A 389 -5.64 -9.06 -7.32
N ARG A 390 -6.70 -8.99 -6.52
CA ARG A 390 -6.65 -9.14 -5.07
C ARG A 390 -6.90 -10.59 -4.69
N ILE A 391 -6.00 -11.16 -3.90
CA ILE A 391 -6.01 -12.56 -3.48
C ILE A 391 -6.20 -12.59 -1.96
N HIS A 392 -7.24 -13.28 -1.52
CA HIS A 392 -7.41 -13.64 -0.12
C HIS A 392 -6.97 -15.08 0.12
N THR A 393 -6.12 -15.27 1.13
CA THR A 393 -5.78 -16.60 1.66
C THR A 393 -6.41 -16.77 3.03
N TYR A 394 -7.29 -17.75 3.18
CA TYR A 394 -7.98 -18.09 4.43
C TYR A 394 -7.35 -19.30 5.08
N PHE A 395 -6.91 -19.19 6.33
CA PHE A 395 -6.23 -20.29 7.03
C PHE A 395 -7.15 -20.96 8.06
N GLY A 396 -7.49 -22.22 7.79
CA GLY A 396 -8.24 -23.13 8.65
C GLY A 396 -9.61 -22.61 9.09
N GLU A 397 -10.32 -23.44 9.84
CA GLU A 397 -11.31 -22.89 10.76
C GLU A 397 -10.52 -22.28 11.92
N ASN A 398 -10.46 -20.95 11.99
CA ASN A 398 -9.96 -20.16 13.13
C ASN A 398 -8.44 -19.84 13.19
N SER A 399 -7.74 -19.54 12.07
CA SER A 399 -6.38 -18.92 12.15
C SER A 399 -6.30 -17.42 11.80
N HIS A 400 -6.73 -17.01 10.60
CA HIS A 400 -6.88 -15.61 10.11
C HIS A 400 -6.99 -15.67 8.57
N PHE A 401 -7.04 -14.51 7.91
CA PHE A 401 -6.82 -14.43 6.47
C PHE A 401 -5.78 -13.36 6.11
N ARG A 402 -5.19 -13.49 4.92
CA ARG A 402 -4.27 -12.51 4.32
C ARG A 402 -4.91 -11.86 3.11
N ASP A 403 -4.88 -10.53 3.08
CA ASP A 403 -5.23 -9.69 1.93
C ASP A 403 -3.95 -9.33 1.18
N MET A 404 -3.81 -9.81 -0.05
CA MET A 404 -2.65 -9.61 -0.90
C MET A 404 -3.07 -9.08 -2.26
N VAL A 405 -2.23 -8.26 -2.90
CA VAL A 405 -2.53 -7.68 -4.21
C VAL A 405 -1.38 -7.94 -5.17
N LEU A 406 -1.71 -8.50 -6.33
CA LEU A 406 -0.81 -8.63 -7.46
C LEU A 406 -1.22 -7.64 -8.55
N LEU A 407 -0.34 -6.70 -8.87
CA LEU A 407 -0.53 -5.70 -9.93
C LEU A 407 0.24 -6.08 -11.18
N PHE A 408 -0.25 -5.61 -12.34
CA PHE A 408 0.43 -5.76 -13.62
C PHE A 408 0.82 -4.40 -14.17
N ASN A 409 2.12 -4.22 -14.45
CA ASN A 409 2.66 -2.99 -15.03
C ASN A 409 3.93 -3.27 -15.84
N ASP A 410 3.96 -2.85 -17.10
CA ASP A 410 5.10 -3.05 -18.01
C ASP A 410 6.38 -2.30 -17.58
N GLU A 411 6.27 -1.32 -16.69
CA GLU A 411 7.43 -0.62 -16.11
C GLU A 411 8.00 -1.30 -14.85
N SER A 412 7.46 -2.45 -14.44
CA SER A 412 7.97 -3.25 -13.32
C SER A 412 8.88 -4.40 -13.81
N THR A 413 9.47 -5.10 -12.86
CA THR A 413 10.35 -6.25 -13.07
C THR A 413 9.81 -7.47 -12.31
N ASP A 414 10.47 -8.61 -12.47
CA ASP A 414 10.20 -9.80 -11.63
C ASP A 414 10.98 -9.78 -10.31
N GLY A 415 11.86 -8.80 -10.14
CA GLY A 415 12.56 -8.51 -8.89
C GLY A 415 11.76 -7.53 -8.03
N TYR A 416 12.39 -7.05 -6.96
CA TYR A 416 11.76 -6.11 -6.05
C TYR A 416 11.85 -4.69 -6.61
N ASP A 417 10.68 -4.09 -6.84
CA ASP A 417 10.54 -2.73 -7.31
C ASP A 417 10.07 -1.81 -6.17
N ARG A 418 11.01 -1.00 -5.67
CA ARG A 418 10.72 -0.02 -4.62
C ARG A 418 9.55 0.89 -5.04
N LEU A 419 8.59 1.09 -4.13
CA LEU A 419 7.35 1.86 -4.34
C LEU A 419 6.34 1.24 -5.32
N LYS A 420 6.62 0.07 -5.89
CA LYS A 420 5.65 -0.75 -6.64
C LYS A 420 5.32 -2.05 -5.88
N ASP A 421 6.23 -2.48 -5.01
CA ASP A 421 6.07 -3.62 -4.13
C ASP A 421 6.05 -3.18 -2.67
N ALA A 422 5.47 -4.01 -1.81
CA ALA A 422 5.45 -3.80 -0.37
C ALA A 422 5.87 -5.06 0.38
N ARG A 423 6.86 -4.91 1.27
CA ARG A 423 7.28 -6.02 2.14
C ARG A 423 6.14 -6.49 3.04
N HIS A 424 6.02 -7.80 3.16
CA HIS A 424 5.00 -8.45 3.98
C HIS A 424 5.18 -8.08 5.48
N PRO A 425 4.08 -7.90 6.25
CA PRO A 425 4.18 -7.64 7.68
C PRO A 425 4.82 -8.77 8.50
N MET A 426 4.66 -10.02 8.04
CA MET A 426 5.12 -11.26 8.69
C MET A 426 4.69 -11.33 10.16
N ASP A 427 3.47 -10.89 10.42
CA ASP A 427 2.96 -10.63 11.76
C ASP A 427 2.05 -11.73 12.30
N ALA A 428 1.81 -12.84 11.59
CA ALA A 428 1.07 -14.00 12.11
C ALA A 428 2.00 -15.15 12.52
N ALA A 429 1.69 -15.76 13.66
CA ALA A 429 2.50 -16.85 14.22
C ALA A 429 2.17 -18.23 13.68
N VAL A 430 0.94 -18.50 13.23
CA VAL A 430 0.49 -19.88 12.99
C VAL A 430 0.65 -20.29 11.52
N ALA A 431 0.24 -19.41 10.62
CA ALA A 431 0.25 -19.61 9.19
C ALA A 431 0.50 -18.27 8.50
N GLU A 432 1.12 -18.29 7.34
CA GLU A 432 1.39 -17.09 6.53
C GLU A 432 1.27 -17.43 5.05
N ALA A 433 0.78 -16.47 4.26
CA ALA A 433 0.86 -16.46 2.81
C ALA A 433 1.48 -15.15 2.37
N TYR A 434 2.39 -15.21 1.40
CA TYR A 434 3.09 -14.05 0.88
C TYR A 434 3.54 -14.35 -0.55
N PHE A 435 3.64 -13.32 -1.39
CA PHE A 435 4.38 -13.48 -2.64
C PHE A 435 5.88 -13.56 -2.32
N THR A 436 6.61 -14.33 -3.12
CA THR A 436 8.05 -14.47 -2.94
C THR A 436 8.77 -14.10 -4.22
N ILE A 437 9.64 -13.10 -4.11
CA ILE A 437 10.70 -12.93 -5.08
C ILE A 437 11.78 -13.93 -4.70
N GLN A 438 12.01 -14.90 -5.57
CA GLN A 438 13.06 -15.88 -5.35
C GLN A 438 14.42 -15.30 -5.75
N GLY A 439 15.46 -15.73 -5.05
CA GLY A 439 16.82 -15.26 -5.27
C GLY A 439 17.83 -16.09 -4.49
N ASN A 440 19.08 -16.08 -4.94
CA ASN A 440 20.16 -16.87 -4.34
C ASN A 440 20.80 -16.17 -3.13
N SER A 441 20.50 -14.88 -2.95
CA SER A 441 20.92 -14.08 -1.80
C SER A 441 19.72 -13.65 -0.94
N VAL A 442 19.99 -13.36 0.34
CA VAL A 442 19.00 -12.77 1.27
C VAL A 442 18.55 -11.37 0.82
N GLU A 443 19.34 -10.71 -0.02
CA GLU A 443 19.05 -9.39 -0.57
C GLU A 443 18.04 -9.47 -1.73
N GLU A 444 18.14 -10.51 -2.56
CA GLU A 444 17.20 -10.79 -3.67
C GLU A 444 15.90 -11.42 -3.18
N LYS A 445 15.96 -12.27 -2.14
CA LYS A 445 14.76 -12.90 -1.59
C LYS A 445 13.92 -11.90 -0.80
N GLN A 446 12.70 -11.64 -1.27
CA GLN A 446 11.76 -10.75 -0.59
C GLN A 446 10.41 -11.44 -0.40
N ASN A 447 9.82 -11.25 0.78
CA ASN A 447 8.46 -11.68 1.08
C ASN A 447 7.55 -10.45 0.97
N LEU A 448 6.55 -10.51 0.11
CA LEU A 448 5.72 -9.35 -0.24
C LEU A 448 4.24 -9.60 0.06
N VAL A 449 3.54 -8.53 0.44
CA VAL A 449 2.07 -8.50 0.55
C VAL A 449 1.42 -7.81 -0.65
N ILE A 450 2.17 -6.91 -1.30
CA ILE A 450 1.82 -6.30 -2.58
C ILE A 450 3.00 -6.52 -3.52
N GLN A 451 2.76 -7.08 -4.69
CA GLN A 451 3.76 -7.25 -5.74
C GLN A 451 3.24 -6.71 -7.06
N THR A 452 4.08 -6.04 -7.82
CA THR A 452 3.81 -5.59 -9.19
C THR A 452 4.75 -6.32 -10.14
N VAL A 453 4.22 -6.93 -11.21
CA VAL A 453 5.01 -7.64 -12.22
C VAL A 453 4.63 -7.24 -13.65
N PRO A 454 5.53 -7.35 -14.64
CA PRO A 454 5.15 -7.25 -16.04
C PRO A 454 4.36 -8.49 -16.46
N TYR A 455 3.31 -8.32 -17.26
CA TYR A 455 2.56 -9.43 -17.83
C TYR A 455 3.13 -9.81 -19.20
N THR A 456 3.87 -10.92 -19.25
CA THR A 456 4.57 -11.37 -20.46
C THR A 456 3.80 -12.39 -21.30
N GLY A 457 2.69 -12.92 -20.80
CA GLY A 457 1.92 -13.97 -21.48
C GLY A 457 1.31 -14.98 -20.52
N HIS A 458 0.73 -16.05 -21.08
CA HIS A 458 0.07 -17.13 -20.33
C HIS A 458 1.06 -18.13 -19.70
N ASP A 459 2.34 -18.01 -20.00
CA ASP A 459 3.44 -18.73 -19.36
C ASP A 459 3.90 -18.05 -18.04
N LYS A 460 3.43 -16.83 -17.77
CA LYS A 460 3.77 -16.10 -16.55
C LYS A 460 3.27 -16.85 -15.32
N MET A 461 4.20 -17.11 -14.40
CA MET A 461 3.93 -17.67 -13.09
C MET A 461 4.52 -16.75 -12.01
N VAL A 462 3.70 -16.36 -11.05
CA VAL A 462 4.14 -15.55 -9.90
C VAL A 462 4.20 -16.44 -8.66
N PRO A 463 5.37 -16.61 -8.02
CA PRO A 463 5.48 -17.47 -6.84
C PRO A 463 4.63 -16.96 -5.66
N ILE A 464 3.89 -17.88 -5.04
CA ILE A 464 3.17 -17.65 -3.79
C ILE A 464 3.61 -18.70 -2.78
N SER A 465 3.99 -18.23 -1.59
CA SER A 465 4.59 -19.07 -0.57
C SER A 465 3.69 -19.21 0.64
N PHE A 466 3.81 -20.36 1.32
CA PHE A 466 3.10 -20.62 2.56
C PHE A 466 4.07 -21.05 3.67
N LYS A 467 3.99 -20.41 4.84
CA LYS A 467 4.73 -20.80 6.05
C LYS A 467 3.75 -21.25 7.12
N LEU A 468 3.83 -22.51 7.51
CA LEU A 468 2.86 -23.18 8.39
C LEU A 468 3.57 -23.81 9.58
N ASN A 469 3.18 -23.45 10.80
CA ASN A 469 3.77 -24.03 12.02
C ASN A 469 3.09 -25.34 12.45
N GLN A 470 1.96 -25.68 11.85
CA GLN A 470 1.22 -26.92 12.06
C GLN A 470 0.50 -27.34 10.77
N GLN A 471 0.01 -28.58 10.72
CA GLN A 471 -0.82 -29.00 9.59
C GLN A 471 -2.03 -28.06 9.46
N THR A 472 -2.18 -27.45 8.30
CA THR A 472 -3.16 -26.39 8.06
C THR A 472 -3.88 -26.65 6.74
N THR A 473 -5.21 -26.59 6.79
CA THR A 473 -6.04 -26.46 5.60
C THR A 473 -6.20 -24.98 5.29
N PHE A 474 -6.02 -24.55 4.06
CA PHE A 474 -6.25 -23.16 3.65
C PHE A 474 -6.95 -23.08 2.31
N ALA A 475 -7.60 -21.94 2.06
CA ALA A 475 -8.25 -21.62 0.80
C ALA A 475 -7.61 -20.37 0.18
N VAL A 476 -7.34 -20.40 -1.12
CA VAL A 476 -6.85 -19.26 -1.90
C VAL A 476 -7.93 -18.82 -2.87
N LYS A 477 -8.25 -17.53 -2.88
CA LYS A 477 -9.35 -16.97 -3.65
C LYS A 477 -9.00 -15.61 -4.24
N GLY A 478 -9.19 -15.44 -5.55
CA GLY A 478 -9.28 -14.13 -6.19
C GLY A 478 -10.61 -13.48 -5.82
N VAL A 479 -10.55 -12.34 -5.14
CA VAL A 479 -11.75 -11.65 -4.63
C VAL A 479 -12.09 -10.38 -5.42
N GLU A 480 -11.14 -9.88 -6.21
CA GLU A 480 -11.31 -8.70 -7.04
C GLU A 480 -10.33 -8.79 -8.22
N GLU A 481 -10.82 -8.52 -9.42
CA GLU A 481 -10.06 -8.46 -10.66
C GLU A 481 -10.43 -7.16 -11.38
N ILE A 482 -9.44 -6.32 -11.66
CA ILE A 482 -9.63 -5.02 -12.31
C ILE A 482 -8.70 -4.97 -13.51
N ASN A 483 -9.25 -4.71 -14.70
CA ASN A 483 -8.50 -4.55 -15.96
C ASN A 483 -7.43 -5.62 -16.18
N VAL A 484 -7.71 -6.88 -15.84
CA VAL A 484 -6.74 -7.97 -15.87
C VAL A 484 -6.31 -8.31 -17.31
N PRO A 485 -5.03 -8.62 -17.55
CA PRO A 485 -4.51 -8.92 -18.89
C PRO A 485 -4.65 -10.41 -19.30
N TYR A 486 -5.39 -11.20 -18.52
CA TYR A 486 -5.60 -12.63 -18.70
C TYR A 486 -7.09 -12.98 -18.75
N GLY A 487 -7.42 -14.19 -19.18
CA GLY A 487 -8.79 -14.71 -19.15
C GLY A 487 -9.13 -15.47 -17.87
N LYS A 488 -8.21 -16.30 -17.38
CA LYS A 488 -8.37 -17.09 -16.15
C LYS A 488 -7.12 -17.10 -15.30
N VAL A 489 -7.31 -17.27 -14.00
CA VAL A 489 -6.24 -17.34 -12.99
C VAL A 489 -6.39 -18.57 -12.10
N TYR A 490 -5.25 -19.19 -11.79
CA TYR A 490 -5.16 -20.46 -11.09
C TYR A 490 -4.12 -20.40 -9.96
N LEU A 491 -4.36 -21.18 -8.91
CA LEU A 491 -3.31 -21.68 -8.04
C LEU A 491 -2.73 -22.94 -8.69
N TYR A 492 -1.47 -22.88 -9.10
CA TYR A 492 -0.72 -24.02 -9.61
C TYR A 492 0.10 -24.65 -8.48
N ASP A 493 -0.01 -25.97 -8.31
CA ASP A 493 0.82 -26.78 -7.41
C ASP A 493 1.81 -27.59 -8.24
N SER A 494 3.09 -27.19 -8.23
CA SER A 494 4.13 -27.81 -9.05
C SER A 494 4.48 -29.24 -8.63
N LEU A 495 4.21 -29.62 -7.37
CA LEU A 495 4.47 -30.97 -6.88
C LEU A 495 3.44 -31.96 -7.40
N ASN A 496 2.16 -31.56 -7.39
CA ASN A 496 1.05 -32.39 -7.84
C ASN A 496 0.69 -32.16 -9.31
N GLN A 497 1.26 -31.12 -9.93
CA GLN A 497 1.00 -30.73 -11.31
C GLN A 497 -0.48 -30.39 -11.56
N THR A 498 -1.13 -29.78 -10.57
CA THR A 498 -2.56 -29.45 -10.60
C THR A 498 -2.79 -27.95 -10.66
N TYR A 499 -3.79 -27.55 -11.44
CA TYR A 499 -4.28 -26.18 -11.52
C TYR A 499 -5.68 -26.12 -10.91
N GLU A 500 -5.86 -25.25 -9.92
CA GLU A 500 -7.16 -24.94 -9.32
C GLU A 500 -7.53 -23.49 -9.59
N GLU A 501 -8.69 -23.27 -10.23
CA GLU A 501 -9.14 -21.92 -10.59
C GLU A 501 -9.46 -21.12 -9.32
N ILE A 502 -8.93 -19.89 -9.23
CA ILE A 502 -9.14 -19.00 -8.08
C ILE A 502 -9.88 -17.72 -8.45
N GLY A 503 -10.02 -17.42 -9.74
CA GLY A 503 -10.79 -16.28 -10.25
C GLY A 503 -12.29 -16.57 -10.36
N ASP A 504 -13.07 -15.57 -10.77
CA ASP A 504 -14.52 -15.69 -11.04
C ASP A 504 -15.34 -16.30 -9.88
N GLY A 505 -14.92 -16.03 -8.64
CA GLY A 505 -15.60 -16.52 -7.43
C GLY A 505 -15.24 -17.96 -7.03
N ASN A 506 -14.38 -18.64 -7.78
CA ASN A 506 -13.80 -19.94 -7.42
C ASN A 506 -12.77 -19.80 -6.28
N GLN A 507 -12.36 -20.92 -5.68
CA GLN A 507 -11.33 -20.96 -4.66
C GLN A 507 -10.63 -22.32 -4.66
N ALA A 508 -9.32 -22.31 -4.46
CA ALA A 508 -8.48 -23.50 -4.38
C ALA A 508 -8.31 -23.93 -2.91
N PHE A 509 -8.34 -25.23 -2.63
CA PHE A 509 -8.19 -25.76 -1.27
C PHE A 509 -6.96 -26.65 -1.13
N GLN A 510 -6.16 -26.39 -0.12
CA GLN A 510 -4.95 -27.16 0.15
C GLN A 510 -4.91 -27.59 1.60
N THR A 511 -4.43 -28.80 1.88
CA THR A 511 -4.13 -29.27 3.24
C THR A 511 -2.69 -29.73 3.30
N LEU A 512 -1.86 -28.93 3.97
CA LEU A 512 -0.42 -29.12 4.02
C LEU A 512 0.05 -29.38 5.46
N PRO A 513 1.04 -30.26 5.67
CA PRO A 513 1.77 -30.38 6.94
C PRO A 513 2.44 -29.06 7.37
N ALA A 514 2.99 -29.05 8.59
CA ALA A 514 3.87 -27.95 9.02
C ALA A 514 5.10 -27.88 8.10
N GLY A 515 5.48 -26.68 7.70
CA GLY A 515 6.60 -26.46 6.77
C GLY A 515 6.61 -25.07 6.16
N VAL A 516 7.66 -24.81 5.37
CA VAL A 516 7.80 -23.62 4.52
C VAL A 516 7.77 -24.10 3.06
N TYR A 517 6.84 -23.58 2.28
CA TYR A 517 6.58 -23.98 0.90
C TYR A 517 6.81 -22.79 -0.02
N GLU A 518 8.06 -22.57 -0.44
CA GLU A 518 8.45 -21.38 -1.22
C GLU A 518 8.60 -21.63 -2.73
N ASP A 519 8.75 -22.90 -3.13
CA ASP A 519 9.04 -23.30 -4.52
C ASP A 519 7.99 -24.26 -5.10
N ARG A 520 6.78 -24.26 -4.50
CA ARG A 520 5.73 -25.23 -4.84
C ARG A 520 4.53 -24.59 -5.51
N PHE A 521 4.10 -23.42 -5.04
CA PHE A 521 2.85 -22.83 -5.47
C PHE A 521 3.09 -21.56 -6.28
N PHE A 522 2.27 -21.38 -7.31
CA PHE A 522 2.36 -20.27 -8.22
C PHE A 522 0.98 -19.76 -8.58
N ILE A 523 0.84 -18.45 -8.75
CA ILE A 523 -0.31 -17.85 -9.43
C ILE A 523 -0.02 -17.91 -10.92
N ALA A 524 -0.87 -18.64 -11.66
CA ALA A 524 -0.72 -18.89 -13.09
C ALA A 524 -1.91 -18.34 -13.87
N PHE A 525 -1.67 -17.91 -15.12
CA PHE A 525 -2.66 -17.21 -15.94
C PHE A 525 -2.91 -17.94 -17.26
N ARG A 526 -4.15 -17.92 -17.77
CA ARG A 526 -4.51 -18.49 -19.08
C ARG A 526 -5.46 -17.57 -19.85
N GLY A 527 -5.55 -17.75 -21.16
CA GLY A 527 -6.44 -16.97 -22.03
C GLY A 527 -7.87 -17.50 -22.08
N ASP A 528 -8.79 -16.72 -22.66
CA ASP A 528 -10.23 -17.00 -22.73
C ASP A 528 -10.64 -18.14 -23.69
N ASN A 529 -9.70 -18.67 -24.49
CA ASN A 529 -10.02 -19.75 -25.41
C ASN A 529 -9.93 -21.11 -24.69
N PRO A 530 -11.05 -21.86 -24.57
CA PRO A 530 -10.98 -23.26 -24.23
C PRO A 530 -10.38 -23.98 -25.43
N VAL A 531 -9.06 -24.16 -25.42
CA VAL A 531 -8.43 -25.21 -26.23
C VAL A 531 -9.04 -26.50 -25.69
N GLY A 532 -9.92 -27.11 -26.50
CA GLY A 532 -10.76 -28.21 -26.05
C GLY A 532 -9.93 -29.37 -25.53
N ASP A 533 -10.23 -29.83 -24.33
CA ASP A 533 -9.88 -31.14 -23.77
C ASP A 533 -8.44 -31.65 -23.99
N ASP A 534 -7.45 -30.77 -24.18
CA ASP A 534 -6.06 -31.17 -24.03
C ASP A 534 -5.72 -31.14 -22.53
N GLU A 535 -5.48 -32.35 -22.03
CA GLU A 535 -5.19 -32.70 -20.65
C GLU A 535 -4.21 -31.73 -19.98
N LEU A 536 -4.41 -31.57 -18.67
CA LEU A 536 -3.50 -30.96 -17.69
C LEU A 536 -2.09 -31.58 -17.80
N ALA A 537 -1.29 -31.17 -18.78
CA ALA A 537 0.08 -31.63 -18.93
C ALA A 537 1.00 -30.78 -18.06
N ALA A 538 1.09 -31.16 -16.79
CA ALA A 538 2.28 -31.32 -15.95
C ALA A 538 3.65 -30.65 -16.18
N ASN A 539 4.00 -30.10 -17.35
CA ASN A 539 5.40 -29.81 -17.69
C ASN A 539 5.74 -28.33 -17.92
N ASP A 540 4.81 -27.41 -17.67
CA ASP A 540 5.06 -25.97 -17.84
C ASP A 540 5.61 -25.34 -16.56
N VAL A 541 6.85 -25.70 -16.18
CA VAL A 541 7.66 -24.86 -15.26
C VAL A 541 8.59 -24.00 -16.12
N PRO A 542 8.54 -22.67 -16.06
CA PRO A 542 9.45 -21.79 -16.80
C PRO A 542 10.92 -22.07 -16.45
N ASP A 543 11.77 -22.07 -17.47
CA ASP A 543 13.22 -22.26 -17.35
C ASP A 543 13.83 -21.10 -16.55
N GLY A 544 14.16 -21.38 -15.29
CA GLY A 544 14.54 -20.39 -14.27
C GLY A 544 14.48 -20.94 -12.84
N TYR A 545 13.74 -22.04 -12.62
CA TYR A 545 13.50 -22.63 -11.30
C TYR A 545 13.90 -24.11 -11.15
N ALA A 546 14.81 -24.62 -11.98
CA ALA A 546 15.44 -25.93 -11.77
C ALA A 546 16.90 -25.77 -11.31
N PRO A 547 17.40 -26.55 -10.33
CA PRO A 547 18.78 -26.48 -9.90
C PRO A 547 19.69 -26.88 -11.06
N THR A 548 20.68 -26.03 -11.32
CA THR A 548 21.74 -26.13 -12.33
C THR A 548 21.95 -27.53 -12.93
N ARG A 549 21.70 -27.67 -14.24
CA ARG A 549 22.35 -28.69 -15.06
C ARG A 549 23.03 -28.04 -16.24
N ASP A 550 24.34 -28.22 -16.29
CA ASP A 550 25.18 -27.88 -17.42
C ASP A 550 24.69 -28.54 -18.73
N SER A 551 24.88 -27.78 -19.81
CA SER A 551 25.22 -28.19 -21.19
C SER A 551 24.16 -28.71 -22.18
N GLU A 552 24.18 -28.02 -23.33
CA GLU A 552 23.84 -28.41 -24.72
C GLU A 552 22.36 -28.58 -25.12
N ASP A 553 21.87 -27.57 -25.86
CA ASP A 553 20.63 -27.56 -26.66
C ASP A 553 20.50 -28.85 -27.47
N THR A 554 19.67 -29.77 -26.96
CA THR A 554 19.19 -30.91 -27.72
C THR A 554 17.72 -30.66 -28.00
N VAL A 555 17.36 -30.33 -29.25
CA VAL A 555 15.97 -30.24 -29.68
C VAL A 555 15.32 -31.60 -29.42
N THR A 556 14.33 -31.67 -28.53
CA THR A 556 13.62 -32.92 -28.22
C THR A 556 12.37 -33.06 -29.09
N LYS A 557 11.84 -34.30 -29.15
CA LYS A 557 10.59 -34.61 -29.85
C LYS A 557 9.41 -33.80 -29.30
N GLU A 558 9.43 -33.53 -28.00
CA GLU A 558 8.42 -32.77 -27.28
C GLU A 558 8.40 -31.29 -27.69
N MET A 559 9.57 -30.67 -27.90
CA MET A 559 9.68 -29.27 -28.36
C MET A 559 9.13 -29.07 -29.77
N ILE A 560 9.39 -30.01 -30.70
CA ILE A 560 8.86 -29.93 -32.07
C ILE A 560 7.34 -30.12 -32.07
N LEU A 561 6.80 -30.99 -31.21
CA LEU A 561 5.35 -31.20 -31.10
C LEU A 561 4.61 -29.97 -30.52
N GLN A 562 5.25 -29.22 -29.63
CA GLN A 562 4.69 -27.97 -29.09
C GLN A 562 4.75 -26.82 -30.10
N ASN A 563 5.85 -26.74 -30.87
CA ASN A 563 6.13 -25.58 -31.71
C ASN A 563 5.68 -25.74 -33.17
N VAL A 564 5.46 -26.98 -33.66
CA VAL A 564 4.98 -27.23 -35.03
C VAL A 564 3.50 -27.59 -35.02
N ASN A 565 2.67 -26.72 -35.62
CA ASN A 565 1.22 -26.90 -35.66
C ASN A 565 0.76 -27.40 -37.04
N PHE A 566 -0.23 -28.30 -37.07
CA PHE A 566 -0.82 -28.87 -38.27
C PHE A 566 -2.30 -28.49 -38.38
N PHE A 567 -2.69 -27.90 -39.50
CA PHE A 567 -4.06 -27.50 -39.76
C PHE A 567 -4.55 -27.99 -41.12
N GLN A 568 -5.55 -28.87 -41.14
CA GLN A 568 -6.19 -29.32 -42.38
C GLN A 568 -7.29 -28.33 -42.79
N ASN A 569 -6.99 -27.50 -43.78
CA ASN A 569 -7.94 -26.56 -44.38
C ASN A 569 -8.80 -27.27 -45.43
N ASN A 570 -9.93 -27.84 -44.98
CA ASN A 570 -10.84 -28.57 -45.85
C ASN A 570 -11.52 -27.69 -46.91
N THR A 571 -11.71 -26.38 -46.65
CA THR A 571 -12.26 -25.43 -47.63
C THR A 571 -11.31 -25.22 -48.80
N GLN A 572 -10.01 -25.07 -48.53
CA GLN A 572 -8.98 -24.88 -49.55
C GLN A 572 -8.35 -26.19 -50.05
N LYS A 573 -8.75 -27.33 -49.47
CA LYS A 573 -8.24 -28.68 -49.79
C LYS A 573 -6.72 -28.73 -49.70
N GLN A 574 -6.17 -28.21 -48.60
CA GLN A 574 -4.73 -28.22 -48.30
C GLN A 574 -4.46 -28.45 -46.81
N LEU A 575 -3.36 -29.14 -46.51
CA LEU A 575 -2.77 -29.22 -45.18
C LEU A 575 -1.77 -28.08 -45.01
N GLU A 576 -1.89 -27.33 -43.93
CA GLU A 576 -0.96 -26.28 -43.54
C GLU A 576 -0.14 -26.74 -42.35
N VAL A 577 1.18 -26.56 -42.42
CA VAL A 577 2.11 -26.85 -41.33
C VAL A 577 2.82 -25.56 -40.97
N LEU A 578 2.67 -25.11 -39.72
CA LEU A 578 3.30 -23.92 -39.17
C LEU A 578 4.53 -24.33 -38.38
N ASN A 579 5.68 -23.74 -38.72
CA ASN A 579 7.00 -24.01 -38.14
C ASN A 579 7.64 -22.69 -37.66
N PRO A 580 7.03 -21.98 -36.69
CA PRO A 580 7.45 -20.65 -36.24
C PRO A 580 8.93 -20.58 -35.83
N GLU A 581 9.45 -21.64 -35.22
CA GLU A 581 10.84 -21.74 -34.75
C GLU A 581 11.85 -22.13 -35.85
N GLY A 582 11.38 -22.34 -37.09
CA GLY A 582 12.26 -22.54 -38.25
C GLY A 582 13.06 -23.85 -38.23
N TYR A 583 12.52 -24.93 -37.65
CA TYR A 583 13.17 -26.25 -37.67
C TYR A 583 13.46 -26.71 -39.11
N ASP A 584 14.62 -27.34 -39.34
CA ASP A 584 14.98 -27.85 -40.67
C ASP A 584 14.25 -29.17 -40.97
N ILE A 585 13.23 -29.09 -41.82
CA ILE A 585 12.33 -30.20 -42.13
C ILE A 585 12.88 -31.04 -43.28
N LYS A 586 13.23 -32.29 -42.96
CA LYS A 586 13.73 -33.28 -43.92
C LYS A 586 12.60 -33.85 -44.76
N THR A 587 11.50 -34.29 -44.14
CA THR A 587 10.33 -34.84 -44.86
C THR A 587 9.00 -34.58 -44.16
N VAL A 588 7.93 -34.49 -44.94
CA VAL A 588 6.54 -34.63 -44.49
C VAL A 588 5.88 -35.74 -45.32
N ASN A 589 5.42 -36.79 -44.62
CA ASN A 589 4.75 -37.94 -45.20
C ASN A 589 3.30 -38.00 -44.72
N ILE A 590 2.35 -38.32 -45.59
CA ILE A 590 0.95 -38.52 -45.21
C ILE A 590 0.54 -39.94 -45.59
N PHE A 591 -0.03 -40.66 -44.63
CA PHE A 591 -0.46 -42.04 -44.76
C PHE A 591 -1.99 -42.13 -44.62
N ASP A 592 -2.63 -43.00 -45.41
CA ASP A 592 -4.00 -43.40 -45.12
C ASP A 592 -4.06 -44.37 -43.93
N MET A 593 -5.28 -44.68 -43.45
CA MET A 593 -5.47 -45.59 -42.31
C MET A 593 -5.04 -47.04 -42.56
N THR A 594 -4.76 -47.43 -43.81
CA THR A 594 -4.16 -48.74 -44.12
C THR A 594 -2.64 -48.74 -44.01
N GLY A 595 -2.04 -47.59 -43.73
CA GLY A 595 -0.59 -47.38 -43.69
C GLY A 595 0.03 -47.12 -45.07
N LYS A 596 -0.78 -46.92 -46.11
CA LYS A 596 -0.27 -46.58 -47.45
C LYS A 596 0.12 -45.11 -47.50
N LEU A 597 1.35 -44.83 -47.94
CA LEU A 597 1.85 -43.48 -48.18
C LEU A 597 1.11 -42.85 -49.37
N VAL A 598 0.46 -41.72 -49.13
CA VAL A 598 -0.34 -40.98 -50.13
C VAL A 598 0.29 -39.66 -50.56
N ILE A 599 1.07 -39.00 -49.69
CA ILE A 599 1.86 -37.80 -50.01
C ILE A 599 3.24 -37.94 -49.38
N ASN A 600 4.29 -37.58 -50.11
CA ASN A 600 5.68 -37.56 -49.64
C ASN A 600 6.37 -36.32 -50.18
N GLU A 601 6.76 -35.43 -49.28
CA GLU A 601 7.45 -34.20 -49.58
C GLU A 601 8.78 -34.17 -48.82
N ALA A 602 9.87 -33.84 -49.50
CA ALA A 602 11.23 -33.95 -48.98
C ALA A 602 12.06 -32.69 -49.25
N ASN A 603 13.09 -32.48 -48.42
CA ASN A 603 13.99 -31.32 -48.48
C ASN A 603 13.22 -29.99 -48.36
N LEU A 604 12.37 -29.89 -47.34
CA LEU A 604 11.46 -28.76 -47.14
C LEU A 604 12.18 -27.54 -46.52
N GLY A 605 13.28 -27.76 -45.82
CA GLY A 605 14.10 -26.70 -45.24
C GLY A 605 13.46 -26.07 -44.01
N THR A 606 13.83 -24.83 -43.72
CA THR A 606 13.49 -24.10 -42.48
C THR A 606 12.33 -23.11 -42.64
N ASN A 607 11.48 -23.27 -43.65
CA ASN A 607 10.39 -22.31 -43.88
C ASN A 607 9.40 -22.33 -42.71
N ASN A 608 8.91 -21.14 -42.33
CA ASN A 608 7.97 -21.00 -41.20
C ASN A 608 6.56 -21.52 -41.50
N ARG A 609 6.28 -21.83 -42.77
CA ARG A 609 4.99 -22.37 -43.21
C ARG A 609 5.17 -23.26 -44.43
N PHE A 610 4.50 -24.40 -44.41
CA PHE A 610 4.36 -25.31 -45.54
C PHE A 610 2.88 -25.47 -45.87
N SER A 611 2.58 -25.67 -47.16
CA SER A 611 1.23 -26.01 -47.61
C SER A 611 1.28 -27.19 -48.58
N PHE A 612 0.49 -28.21 -48.30
CA PHE A 612 0.44 -29.44 -49.07
C PHE A 612 -0.98 -29.66 -49.62
N PRO A 613 -1.17 -29.76 -50.94
CA PRO A 613 -2.49 -29.95 -51.52
C PRO A 613 -3.08 -31.32 -51.14
N THR A 614 -4.27 -31.33 -50.55
CA THR A 614 -5.01 -32.53 -50.17
C THR A 614 -6.24 -32.81 -51.05
N HIS A 615 -6.44 -32.05 -52.14
CA HIS A 615 -7.59 -32.18 -53.06
C HIS A 615 -7.75 -33.55 -53.74
N ASN A 616 -6.68 -34.32 -53.90
CA ASN A 616 -6.72 -35.66 -54.51
C ASN A 616 -6.93 -36.80 -53.49
N LEU A 617 -7.01 -36.46 -52.20
CA LEU A 617 -7.26 -37.45 -51.15
C LEU A 617 -8.76 -37.74 -51.06
N SER A 618 -9.11 -38.99 -50.77
CA SER A 618 -10.50 -39.35 -50.45
C SER A 618 -10.91 -38.74 -49.11
N GLU A 619 -12.22 -38.58 -48.88
CA GLU A 619 -12.70 -38.21 -47.55
C GLU A 619 -12.32 -39.29 -46.53
N GLY A 620 -11.71 -38.89 -45.42
CA GLY A 620 -11.22 -39.83 -44.42
C GLY A 620 -10.19 -39.25 -43.47
N VAL A 621 -9.69 -40.11 -42.58
CA VAL A 621 -8.63 -39.80 -41.63
C VAL A 621 -7.28 -40.19 -42.23
N TYR A 622 -6.27 -39.36 -42.01
CA TYR A 622 -4.89 -39.57 -42.44
C TYR A 622 -3.92 -39.31 -41.30
N LEU A 623 -2.76 -39.96 -41.34
CA LEU A 623 -1.65 -39.72 -40.42
C LEU A 623 -0.54 -38.95 -41.14
N VAL A 624 -0.20 -37.78 -40.63
CA VAL A 624 0.92 -36.96 -41.08
C VAL A 624 2.12 -37.29 -40.21
N LYS A 625 3.27 -37.56 -40.83
CA LYS A 625 4.55 -37.77 -40.17
C LYS A 625 5.57 -36.79 -40.71
N LEU A 626 5.95 -35.84 -39.87
CA LEU A 626 7.02 -34.89 -40.14
C LEU A 626 8.32 -35.41 -39.53
N THR A 627 9.42 -35.30 -40.26
CA THR A 627 10.76 -35.71 -39.81
C THR A 627 11.74 -34.56 -40.05
N THR A 628 12.50 -34.16 -39.03
CA THR A 628 13.56 -33.15 -39.16
C THR A 628 14.86 -33.76 -39.67
N VAL A 629 15.86 -32.92 -39.99
CA VAL A 629 17.21 -33.40 -40.39
C VAL A 629 17.91 -34.19 -39.30
N ASP A 630 17.58 -33.92 -38.03
CA ASP A 630 18.09 -34.63 -36.86
C ASP A 630 17.32 -35.93 -36.55
N ASP A 631 16.52 -36.41 -37.51
CA ASP A 631 15.70 -37.63 -37.44
C ASP A 631 14.66 -37.64 -36.30
N ILE A 632 14.29 -36.46 -35.80
CA ILE A 632 13.18 -36.30 -34.85
C ILE A 632 11.86 -36.35 -35.62
N THR A 633 10.89 -37.11 -35.09
CA THR A 633 9.61 -37.36 -35.76
C THR A 633 8.42 -36.83 -34.97
N ALA A 634 7.53 -36.10 -35.65
CA ALA A 634 6.24 -35.66 -35.14
C ALA A 634 5.13 -36.32 -35.95
N ASP A 635 4.18 -36.96 -35.26
CA ASP A 635 3.05 -37.64 -35.88
C ASP A 635 1.75 -36.90 -35.53
N TYR A 636 0.92 -36.58 -36.53
CA TYR A 636 -0.31 -35.83 -36.36
C TYR A 636 -1.47 -36.43 -37.15
N LYS A 637 -2.66 -36.47 -36.58
CA LYS A 637 -3.86 -37.02 -37.23
C LYS A 637 -4.67 -35.90 -37.85
N ILE A 638 -4.94 -35.98 -39.15
CA ILE A 638 -5.81 -35.04 -39.86
C ILE A 638 -7.07 -35.73 -40.39
N THR A 639 -8.15 -34.96 -40.55
CA THR A 639 -9.38 -35.44 -41.18
C THR A 639 -9.67 -34.59 -42.42
N VAL A 640 -9.66 -35.24 -43.58
CA VAL A 640 -9.88 -34.61 -44.89
C VAL A 640 -11.35 -34.76 -45.28
N PHE A 641 -12.00 -33.63 -45.56
CA PHE A 641 -13.37 -33.54 -46.08
C PHE A 641 -13.37 -32.81 -47.42
N ASN A 642 -13.08 -33.53 -48.50
CA ASN A 642 -13.08 -32.99 -49.86
C ASN A 642 -14.50 -33.01 -50.45
N LYS A 643 -15.41 -32.21 -49.87
CA LYS A 643 -16.71 -31.94 -50.50
C LYS A 643 -16.63 -30.99 -51.67
#